data_AF-A0A2N6CT39-F1
#
_entry.id   AF-A0A2N6CT39-F1
#
_cell.length_a   1.000
_cell.length_b   1.000
_cell.length_c   1.000
_cell.angle_alpha   90.00
_cell.angle_beta   90.00
_cell.angle_gamma   90.00
#
_symmetry.space_group_name_H-M   'P 1'
#
loop_
_entity.id
_entity.type
_entity.pdbx_description
1 polymer ?
#
loop_
_entity_poly.entity_id
_entity_poly.type
_entity_poly.pdbx_seq_one_letter_code
_entity_poly.pdbx_strand_id
1 'polypeptide(L)'
;MASQLAHARILEDAGLTAQVLELARRRLISAGLVKPGRSRKVAVDIDRLALNHLVAQGDEARVALLHAAEALARSNPNLETTAGIKDPAVLDPHQSEVIRQQFGDRTQFQDWPEFQKKFFASRSSYDAQNPEHLAIAFSRWTSGDYVGPEGALRSVTAATRRPDPGFERRWAQVPAEFPGATPEAKTKLPAGVTVADAVDTRRILIDERAALAHEMMQPDTLPARYAEIDARVRKLSGQINAMSEALGEAAGRKYASEQPGGMKEIPLPRSGANLPDLVFESDSGRLLVIEAKGGESELGIRRSADRTRMVEQGTREYLDSLARTMMSSPDEEISKLGHRILTELNKSPPNIDYVVVRQPFTDDNRLATPSVGTFDITGNVPGAGPGEPTSTRILAVTPEPAAATKQPVSTEQQKPEPTPSQRQSVEEKIADLRRMLGQNDIENFRSLLGELSEDMGVNREQLINKLFMPAQLDKNRDAETGLTVAQKHELEVERFKARQLKNKEMGRKVAEARIANHRAEETERLLSTIAAELHMDREQLIHRIFDDMVDWMISDQTSSEKSGLKGRRPNTRELTDILRGRMRAAGLDFEGFVLDSILTANIEAIRSIRRRIDDVSPDAILTVERGGVFLADAITQSDQGLERITHRLPKGPKGERTPHVETRIRQLIAAGKKNFVLVDFYMGGGASREFMNMYRNILLDHPEVRFESIWMREQHGFERNTENGLGLEAFKGTPEDLEHAVTQTAVTTRFVLGDDMNVIFDPDSQKPIIIFDRKGDVIQQIPPGTPDPRTGKPTKNTREILLLLLDGVQFPG
;
A
#
# COMPACT_ATOMS: atom_id res chain seq x y z
N MET A 1 18.55 -20.25 18.71
CA MET A 1 18.88 -21.51 17.98
C MET A 1 19.86 -22.42 18.72
N ALA A 2 21.07 -21.97 19.08
CA ALA A 2 22.04 -22.78 19.85
C ALA A 2 21.48 -23.31 21.18
N SER A 3 20.74 -22.47 21.92
CA SER A 3 20.04 -22.88 23.16
C SER A 3 18.92 -23.90 22.92
N GLN A 4 18.31 -23.92 21.73
CA GLN A 4 17.21 -24.83 21.38
C GLN A 4 17.72 -26.20 20.95
N LEU A 5 18.85 -26.25 20.25
CA LEU A 5 19.61 -27.47 19.96
C LEU A 5 20.20 -28.06 21.25
N ALA A 6 20.69 -27.20 22.15
CA ALA A 6 21.12 -27.62 23.48
C ALA A 6 19.96 -28.19 24.30
N HIS A 7 18.77 -27.58 24.28
CA HIS A 7 17.60 -28.10 24.99
C HIS A 7 17.11 -29.45 24.41
N ALA A 8 17.08 -29.59 23.09
CA ALA A 8 16.73 -30.87 22.45
C ALA A 8 17.74 -31.97 22.81
N ARG A 9 19.04 -31.65 22.82
CA ARG A 9 20.10 -32.58 23.28
C ARG A 9 19.99 -32.92 24.76
N ILE A 10 19.65 -31.96 25.63
CA ILE A 10 19.41 -32.21 27.07
C ILE A 10 18.23 -33.18 27.26
N LEU A 11 17.14 -33.01 26.51
CA LEU A 11 16.01 -33.94 26.57
C LEU A 11 16.39 -35.33 26.02
N GLU A 12 17.17 -35.39 24.95
CA GLU A 12 17.69 -36.64 24.37
C GLU A 12 18.64 -37.38 25.34
N ASP A 13 19.62 -36.67 25.92
CA ASP A 13 20.57 -37.18 26.91
C ASP A 13 19.88 -37.66 28.19
N ALA A 14 18.73 -37.06 28.53
CA ALA A 14 17.87 -37.49 29.64
C ALA A 14 16.96 -38.68 29.31
N GLY A 15 17.05 -39.26 28.10
CA GLY A 15 16.21 -40.37 27.64
C GLY A 15 14.75 -39.98 27.38
N LEU A 16 14.45 -38.69 27.21
CA LEU A 16 13.12 -38.12 27.02
C LEU A 16 12.75 -38.04 25.52
N THR A 17 12.95 -39.16 24.83
CA THR A 17 12.80 -39.40 23.40
C THR A 17 11.42 -38.98 22.86
N ALA A 18 10.35 -39.26 23.63
CA ALA A 18 8.98 -38.89 23.26
C ALA A 18 8.75 -37.36 23.30
N GLN A 19 9.42 -36.65 24.21
CA GLN A 19 9.30 -35.20 24.35
C GLN A 19 10.04 -34.46 23.23
N VAL A 20 11.18 -34.98 22.77
CA VAL A 20 11.90 -34.45 21.61
C VAL A 20 11.05 -34.55 20.33
N LEU A 21 10.38 -35.68 20.12
CA LEU A 21 9.47 -35.89 18.99
C LEU A 21 8.25 -34.95 19.02
N GLU A 22 7.64 -34.77 20.19
CA GLU A 22 6.51 -33.86 20.34
C GLU A 22 6.92 -32.38 20.19
N LEU A 23 8.10 -32.01 20.69
CA LEU A 23 8.68 -30.67 20.49
C LEU A 23 8.95 -30.40 19.00
N ALA A 24 9.52 -31.38 18.29
CA ALA A 24 9.73 -31.29 16.85
C ALA A 24 8.40 -31.17 16.08
N ARG A 25 7.41 -32.02 16.38
CA ARG A 25 6.07 -31.96 15.78
C ARG A 25 5.42 -30.59 15.96
N ARG A 26 5.47 -30.03 17.18
CA ARG A 26 4.86 -28.73 17.47
C ARG A 26 5.55 -27.59 16.74
N ARG A 27 6.87 -27.63 16.63
CA ARG A 27 7.64 -26.64 15.86
C ARG A 27 7.33 -26.70 14.37
N LEU A 28 7.00 -27.88 13.84
CA LEU A 28 6.51 -28.03 12.47
C LEU A 28 5.08 -27.47 12.30
N ILE A 29 4.20 -27.65 13.29
CA ILE A 29 2.85 -27.07 13.29
C ILE A 29 2.91 -25.54 13.39
N SER A 30 3.71 -24.97 14.28
CA SER A 30 3.87 -23.51 14.42
C SER A 30 4.50 -22.87 13.19
N ALA A 31 5.32 -23.61 12.46
CA ALA A 31 5.87 -23.19 11.17
C ALA A 31 4.87 -23.35 10.00
N GLY A 32 3.63 -23.82 10.26
CA GLY A 32 2.61 -24.05 9.25
C GLY A 32 2.87 -25.25 8.32
N LEU A 33 3.88 -26.07 8.62
CA LEU A 33 4.32 -27.19 7.80
C LEU A 33 3.45 -28.45 8.01
N VAL A 34 2.74 -28.53 9.13
CA VAL A 34 1.81 -29.62 9.46
C VAL A 34 0.52 -29.06 10.05
N LYS A 35 -0.64 -29.56 9.61
CA LYS A 35 -1.96 -29.14 10.14
C LYS A 35 -2.23 -29.76 11.52
N PRO A 36 -2.80 -29.01 12.50
CA PRO A 36 -3.30 -29.58 13.74
C PRO A 36 -4.38 -30.64 13.47
N GLY A 37 -4.37 -31.77 14.20
CA GLY A 37 -5.48 -32.74 14.19
C GLY A 37 -5.41 -33.93 13.21
N ARG A 38 -4.34 -34.11 12.42
CA ARG A 38 -4.12 -35.39 11.70
C ARG A 38 -3.55 -36.45 12.66
N SER A 39 -4.19 -37.63 12.65
CA SER A 39 -4.13 -38.69 13.66
C SER A 39 -2.76 -39.38 13.84
N ARG A 40 -2.60 -40.04 14.99
CA ARG A 40 -1.41 -40.72 15.57
C ARG A 40 -0.56 -41.63 14.65
N LYS A 41 -0.95 -41.90 13.40
CA LYS A 41 -0.13 -42.65 12.43
C LYS A 41 0.99 -41.82 11.78
N VAL A 42 1.02 -40.51 12.03
CA VAL A 42 1.94 -39.55 11.40
C VAL A 42 3.40 -39.66 11.87
N ALA A 43 3.73 -40.43 12.92
CA ALA A 43 5.13 -40.56 13.35
C ALA A 43 6.03 -41.27 12.31
N VAL A 44 5.45 -42.06 11.40
CA VAL A 44 6.19 -42.73 10.30
C VAL A 44 6.12 -41.93 9.00
N ASP A 45 5.12 -41.06 8.84
CA ASP A 45 4.98 -40.13 7.72
C ASP A 45 5.19 -38.69 8.20
N ILE A 46 6.37 -38.42 8.77
CA ILE A 46 6.92 -37.06 8.71
C ILE A 46 7.07 -36.78 7.22
N ASP A 47 6.13 -36.00 6.68
CA ASP A 47 5.90 -35.86 5.25
C ASP A 47 7.23 -35.69 4.50
N ARG A 48 7.55 -36.66 3.63
CA ARG A 48 8.74 -36.63 2.77
C ARG A 48 8.80 -35.33 1.97
N LEU A 49 7.63 -34.74 1.71
CA LEU A 49 7.44 -33.41 1.14
C LEU A 49 7.92 -32.27 2.05
N ALA A 50 7.66 -32.31 3.36
CA ALA A 50 8.17 -31.31 4.31
C ALA A 50 9.69 -31.43 4.48
N LEU A 51 10.23 -32.65 4.51
CA LEU A 51 11.67 -32.89 4.54
C LEU A 51 12.34 -32.42 3.24
N ASN A 52 11.80 -32.77 2.08
CA ASN A 52 12.30 -32.30 0.79
C ASN A 52 12.16 -30.78 0.63
N HIS A 53 11.10 -30.19 1.18
CA HIS A 53 10.89 -28.75 1.18
C HIS A 53 11.92 -28.01 2.03
N LEU A 54 12.26 -28.55 3.21
CA LEU A 54 13.27 -27.96 4.11
C LEU A 54 14.71 -28.21 3.63
N VAL A 55 14.99 -29.38 3.04
CA VAL A 55 16.26 -29.67 2.36
C VAL A 55 16.44 -28.74 1.16
N ALA A 56 15.39 -28.48 0.37
CA ALA A 56 15.42 -27.53 -0.73
C ALA A 56 15.57 -26.07 -0.28
N GLN A 57 15.21 -25.76 0.98
CA GLN A 57 15.39 -24.44 1.59
C GLN A 57 16.77 -24.24 2.23
N GLY A 58 17.57 -25.30 2.39
CA GLY A 58 18.91 -25.22 2.98
C GLY A 58 18.94 -24.99 4.49
N ASP A 59 17.83 -25.25 5.19
CA ASP A 59 17.73 -25.06 6.65
C ASP A 59 18.31 -26.29 7.39
N GLU A 60 19.65 -26.41 7.36
CA GLU A 60 20.39 -27.55 7.92
C GLU A 60 20.04 -27.84 9.39
N ALA A 61 19.68 -26.82 10.17
CA ALA A 61 19.32 -26.97 11.58
C ALA A 61 17.92 -27.58 11.76
N ARG A 62 16.91 -27.17 10.98
CA ARG A 62 15.59 -27.80 11.00
C ARG A 62 15.61 -29.18 10.34
N VAL A 63 16.40 -29.34 9.28
CA VAL A 63 16.67 -30.64 8.64
C VAL A 63 17.34 -31.59 9.63
N ALA A 64 18.31 -31.12 10.43
CA ALA A 64 18.92 -31.92 11.49
C ALA A 64 17.93 -32.27 12.61
N LEU A 65 17.06 -31.34 13.03
CA LEU A 65 16.03 -31.60 14.03
C LEU A 65 14.98 -32.62 13.53
N LEU A 66 14.65 -32.56 12.25
CA LEU A 66 13.76 -33.50 11.56
C LEU A 66 14.42 -34.86 11.33
N HIS A 67 15.67 -34.91 10.91
CA HIS A 67 16.41 -36.17 10.80
C HIS A 67 16.63 -36.82 12.16
N ALA A 68 16.88 -36.03 13.20
CA ALA A 68 16.93 -36.53 14.57
C ALA A 68 15.56 -37.11 14.99
N ALA A 69 14.46 -36.38 14.73
CA ALA A 69 13.10 -36.86 14.99
C ALA A 69 12.75 -38.11 14.16
N GLU A 70 13.12 -38.16 12.89
CA GLU A 70 12.88 -39.28 11.99
C GLU A 70 13.71 -40.51 12.38
N ALA A 71 14.98 -40.32 12.74
CA ALA A 71 15.84 -41.39 13.26
C ALA A 71 15.30 -41.96 14.59
N LEU A 72 14.85 -41.08 15.49
CA LEU A 72 14.23 -41.46 16.77
C LEU A 72 12.93 -42.26 16.60
N ALA A 73 12.08 -41.83 15.66
CA ALA A 73 10.81 -42.47 15.36
C ALA A 73 11.02 -43.85 14.70
N ARG A 74 12.02 -43.97 13.80
CA ARG A 74 12.40 -45.24 13.16
C ARG A 74 13.02 -46.23 14.15
N SER A 75 13.81 -45.77 15.12
CA SER A 75 14.45 -46.65 16.11
C SER A 75 13.52 -47.13 17.21
N ASN A 76 12.33 -46.52 17.36
CA ASN A 76 11.38 -46.83 18.41
C ASN A 76 9.93 -46.93 17.87
N PRO A 77 9.64 -47.92 17.00
CA PRO A 77 8.37 -48.03 16.27
C PRO A 77 7.14 -48.28 17.17
N ASN A 78 7.36 -48.66 18.43
CA ASN A 78 6.31 -48.92 19.42
C ASN A 78 6.19 -47.81 20.49
N LEU A 79 6.75 -46.62 20.24
CA LEU A 79 6.49 -45.43 21.08
C LEU A 79 5.02 -45.03 20.90
N GLU A 80 4.11 -45.71 21.60
CA GLU A 80 2.84 -45.11 21.95
C GLU A 80 3.18 -43.85 22.75
N THR A 81 2.79 -42.67 22.25
CA THR A 81 2.86 -41.41 23.01
C THR A 81 1.88 -41.49 24.18
N THR A 82 2.22 -42.27 25.20
CA THR A 82 1.58 -42.33 26.53
C THR A 82 2.39 -41.56 27.55
N ALA A 83 3.34 -40.72 27.13
CA ALA A 83 3.86 -39.66 27.99
C ALA A 83 2.70 -38.69 28.23
N GLY A 84 2.15 -38.71 29.46
CA GLY A 84 1.01 -37.91 29.87
C GLY A 84 1.10 -36.46 29.39
N ILE A 85 -0.07 -35.85 29.13
CA ILE A 85 -0.22 -34.50 28.59
C ILE A 85 0.69 -33.54 29.35
N LYS A 86 1.85 -33.21 28.78
CA LYS A 86 2.73 -32.18 29.31
C LYS A 86 2.37 -30.86 28.64
N ASP A 87 2.09 -29.89 29.48
CA ASP A 87 1.75 -28.52 29.08
C ASP A 87 2.77 -28.00 28.04
N PRO A 88 2.30 -27.45 26.89
CA PRO A 88 3.16 -26.86 25.89
C PRO A 88 4.20 -25.86 26.38
N ALA A 89 3.87 -25.05 27.39
CA ALA A 89 4.82 -24.09 27.94
C ALA A 89 5.94 -24.76 28.76
N VAL A 90 5.68 -25.94 29.33
CA VAL A 90 6.69 -26.74 30.05
C VAL A 90 7.62 -27.44 29.07
N LEU A 91 7.10 -27.81 27.89
CA LEU A 91 7.89 -28.45 26.84
C LEU A 91 8.69 -27.45 25.99
N ASP A 92 8.23 -26.20 25.86
CA ASP A 92 8.99 -25.11 25.23
C ASP A 92 9.05 -23.86 26.13
N PRO A 93 9.86 -23.90 27.21
CA PRO A 93 10.00 -22.78 28.13
C PRO A 93 10.65 -21.56 27.46
N HIS A 94 11.47 -21.78 26.43
CA HIS A 94 12.11 -20.71 25.67
C HIS A 94 11.10 -19.90 24.86
N GLN A 95 10.21 -20.56 24.12
CA GLN A 95 9.15 -19.88 23.40
C GLN A 95 8.27 -19.08 24.37
N SER A 96 7.96 -19.66 25.53
CA SER A 96 7.16 -18.98 26.56
C SER A 96 7.83 -17.71 27.08
N GLU A 97 9.16 -17.74 27.26
CA GLU A 97 9.93 -16.59 27.70
C GLU A 97 10.03 -15.49 26.63
N VAL A 98 10.21 -15.87 25.36
CA VAL A 98 10.19 -14.91 24.23
C VAL A 98 8.88 -14.15 24.17
N ILE A 99 7.75 -14.84 24.34
CA ILE A 99 6.42 -14.23 24.33
C ILE A 99 6.22 -13.27 25.51
N ARG A 100 6.72 -13.63 26.70
CA ARG A 100 6.74 -12.71 27.86
C ARG A 100 7.62 -11.49 27.62
N GLN A 101 8.78 -11.64 26.99
CA GLN A 101 9.64 -10.51 26.66
C GLN A 101 9.03 -9.60 25.58
N GLN A 102 8.31 -10.20 24.63
CA GLN A 102 7.71 -9.49 23.50
C GLN A 102 6.44 -8.71 23.89
N PHE A 103 5.62 -9.27 24.79
CA PHE A 103 4.30 -8.72 25.09
C PHE A 103 4.05 -8.45 26.58
N GLY A 104 4.95 -8.86 27.48
CA GLY A 104 4.75 -8.76 28.93
C GLY A 104 4.63 -7.34 29.48
N ASP A 105 5.02 -6.33 28.69
CA ASP A 105 4.82 -4.91 29.01
C ASP A 105 3.41 -4.40 28.67
N ARG A 106 2.59 -5.19 27.94
CA ARG A 106 1.23 -4.82 27.54
C ARG A 106 0.25 -5.11 28.67
N THR A 107 -0.59 -4.14 29.01
CA THR A 107 -1.60 -4.29 30.07
C THR A 107 -2.66 -5.35 29.76
N GLN A 108 -2.83 -5.72 28.49
CA GLN A 108 -3.74 -6.77 28.05
C GLN A 108 -3.08 -8.15 27.95
N PHE A 109 -1.76 -8.23 28.13
CA PHE A 109 -1.05 -9.51 28.07
C PHE A 109 -1.50 -10.42 29.20
N GLN A 110 -1.81 -11.66 28.83
CA GLN A 110 -2.09 -12.75 29.76
C GLN A 110 -0.88 -13.68 29.69
N ASP A 111 -0.32 -14.04 30.83
CA ASP A 111 0.69 -15.10 30.83
C ASP A 111 0.06 -16.43 30.40
N TRP A 112 0.89 -17.42 30.08
CA TRP A 112 0.37 -18.68 29.57
C TRP A 112 -0.66 -19.36 30.50
N PRO A 113 -0.41 -19.51 31.82
CA PRO A 113 -1.41 -20.06 32.73
C PRO A 113 -2.74 -19.29 32.73
N GLU A 114 -2.69 -17.95 32.73
CA GLU A 114 -3.88 -17.12 32.69
C GLU A 114 -4.64 -17.25 31.36
N PHE A 115 -3.93 -17.19 30.24
CA PHE A 115 -4.49 -17.35 28.90
C PHE A 115 -5.14 -18.72 28.75
N GLN A 116 -4.43 -19.79 29.09
CA GLN A 116 -4.90 -21.17 29.01
C GLN A 116 -6.19 -21.33 29.80
N LYS A 117 -6.19 -20.93 31.08
CA LYS A 117 -7.37 -21.00 31.94
C LYS A 117 -8.57 -20.28 31.32
N LYS A 118 -8.39 -19.06 30.84
CA LYS A 118 -9.46 -18.26 30.23
C LYS A 118 -9.92 -18.84 28.89
N PHE A 119 -9.00 -19.34 28.08
CA PHE A 119 -9.26 -19.90 26.75
C PHE A 119 -10.17 -21.12 26.84
N PHE A 120 -9.88 -22.04 27.76
CA PHE A 120 -10.68 -23.25 27.94
C PHE A 120 -11.98 -22.98 28.70
N ALA A 121 -12.00 -21.99 29.60
CA ALA A 121 -13.25 -21.55 30.23
C ALA A 121 -14.22 -20.92 29.21
N SER A 122 -13.72 -20.19 28.21
CA SER A 122 -14.56 -19.54 27.19
C SER A 122 -14.93 -20.43 26.01
N ARG A 123 -14.28 -21.58 25.84
CA ARG A 123 -14.51 -22.49 24.72
C ARG A 123 -14.85 -23.89 25.22
N SER A 124 -16.12 -24.11 25.57
CA SER A 124 -16.62 -25.38 26.10
C SER A 124 -16.43 -26.59 25.16
N SER A 125 -16.27 -26.37 23.86
CA SER A 125 -15.92 -27.42 22.89
C SER A 125 -14.45 -27.85 22.92
N TYR A 126 -13.60 -27.12 23.66
CA TYR A 126 -12.19 -27.40 23.81
C TYR A 126 -11.95 -28.00 25.20
N ASP A 127 -11.48 -29.25 25.24
CA ASP A 127 -10.98 -29.92 26.44
C ASP A 127 -9.52 -29.55 26.74
N ALA A 128 -9.25 -29.01 27.93
CA ALA A 128 -7.90 -28.67 28.41
C ALA A 128 -7.01 -29.91 28.66
N GLN A 129 -7.60 -31.10 28.76
CA GLN A 129 -6.86 -32.37 28.83
C GLN A 129 -6.53 -32.92 27.44
N ASN A 130 -7.11 -32.37 26.37
CA ASN A 130 -6.79 -32.80 25.02
C ASN A 130 -5.50 -32.10 24.52
N PRO A 131 -4.43 -32.85 24.19
CA PRO A 131 -3.17 -32.28 23.68
C PRO A 131 -3.32 -31.39 22.45
N GLU A 132 -4.26 -31.71 21.56
CA GLU A 132 -4.47 -30.95 20.31
C GLU A 132 -5.08 -29.58 20.61
N HIS A 133 -6.04 -29.54 21.54
CA HIS A 133 -6.66 -28.30 21.98
C HIS A 133 -5.68 -27.41 22.75
N LEU A 134 -4.83 -28.01 23.60
CA LEU A 134 -3.73 -27.30 24.27
C LEU A 134 -2.73 -26.69 23.29
N ALA A 135 -2.38 -27.41 22.22
CA ALA A 135 -1.49 -26.90 21.18
C ALA A 135 -2.11 -25.72 20.41
N ILE A 136 -3.42 -25.78 20.11
CA ILE A 136 -4.15 -24.66 19.49
C ILE A 136 -4.15 -23.44 20.40
N ALA A 137 -4.46 -23.61 21.69
CA ALA A 137 -4.44 -22.52 22.66
C ALA A 137 -3.03 -21.90 22.76
N PHE A 138 -1.99 -22.72 22.82
CA PHE A 138 -0.60 -22.24 22.89
C PHE A 138 -0.20 -21.47 21.63
N SER A 139 -0.56 -21.96 20.45
CA SER A 139 -0.30 -21.26 19.19
C SER A 139 -0.95 -19.86 19.16
N ARG A 140 -2.19 -19.74 19.63
CA ARG A 140 -2.90 -18.45 19.73
C ARG A 140 -2.19 -17.50 20.69
N TRP A 141 -1.87 -17.97 21.88
CA TRP A 141 -1.11 -17.19 22.87
C TRP A 141 0.24 -16.71 22.32
N THR A 142 1.00 -17.58 21.66
CA THR A 142 2.28 -17.20 21.04
C THR A 142 2.15 -16.21 19.87
N SER A 143 0.95 -16.01 19.33
CA SER A 143 0.67 -15.00 18.30
C SER A 143 0.34 -13.63 18.88
N GLY A 144 0.40 -13.48 20.21
CA GLY A 144 -0.01 -12.26 20.91
C GLY A 144 -1.52 -12.16 21.11
N ASP A 145 -2.26 -13.26 21.00
CA ASP A 145 -3.67 -13.27 21.37
C ASP A 145 -3.81 -13.30 22.90
N TYR A 146 -4.83 -12.62 23.41
CA TYR A 146 -5.31 -12.72 24.78
C TYR A 146 -6.81 -12.99 24.80
N VAL A 147 -7.32 -13.59 25.87
CA VAL A 147 -8.75 -13.87 26.02
C VAL A 147 -9.42 -12.69 26.68
N GLY A 148 -10.22 -11.93 25.93
CA GLY A 148 -10.97 -10.80 26.43
C GLY A 148 -11.98 -11.17 27.54
N PRO A 149 -12.58 -10.18 28.22
CA PRO A 149 -13.53 -10.40 29.31
C PRO A 149 -14.73 -11.30 28.94
N GLU A 150 -15.12 -11.31 27.67
CA GLU A 150 -16.23 -12.10 27.12
C GLU A 150 -15.79 -13.46 26.56
N GLY A 151 -14.50 -13.81 26.70
CA GLY A 151 -13.98 -15.08 26.20
C GLY A 151 -13.53 -15.07 24.73
N ALA A 152 -13.76 -13.97 24.00
CA ALA A 152 -13.25 -13.75 22.64
C ALA A 152 -11.73 -13.59 22.61
N LEU A 153 -11.07 -14.03 21.54
CA LEU A 153 -9.64 -13.76 21.33
C LEU A 153 -9.46 -12.37 20.75
N ARG A 154 -8.48 -11.63 21.28
CA ARG A 154 -8.08 -10.30 20.81
C ARG A 154 -6.56 -10.24 20.68
N SER A 155 -6.05 -9.37 19.82
CA SER A 155 -4.60 -9.22 19.62
C SER A 155 -4.03 -8.01 20.37
N VAL A 156 -2.88 -8.18 21.03
CA VAL A 156 -2.14 -7.08 21.67
C VAL A 156 -1.44 -6.14 20.68
N THR A 157 -1.47 -6.44 19.37
CA THR A 157 -0.66 -5.75 18.34
C THR A 157 -1.38 -4.63 17.56
N ALA A 158 -2.71 -4.50 17.65
CA ALA A 158 -3.52 -3.60 16.83
C ALA A 158 -3.74 -2.17 17.40
N ALA A 159 -2.75 -1.52 18.01
CA ALA A 159 -3.00 -0.38 18.90
C ALA A 159 -3.14 1.01 18.25
N THR A 160 -4.37 1.52 18.17
CA THR A 160 -4.75 2.95 18.22
C THR A 160 -4.44 3.52 19.63
N ARG A 161 -3.91 4.75 19.74
CA ARG A 161 -3.69 5.40 21.04
C ARG A 161 -5.03 5.83 21.67
N ARG A 162 -5.12 5.71 23.00
CA ARG A 162 -6.23 6.23 23.82
C ARG A 162 -6.14 7.76 23.96
N PRO A 163 -7.28 8.45 24.13
CA PRO A 163 -7.32 9.89 24.42
C PRO A 163 -6.65 10.23 25.76
N ASP A 164 -6.49 11.53 26.02
CA ASP A 164 -5.94 12.10 27.26
C ASP A 164 -6.48 11.39 28.52
N PRO A 165 -5.61 11.09 29.53
CA PRO A 165 -6.02 10.55 30.82
C PRO A 165 -7.18 11.36 31.48
N GLY A 166 -8.41 10.84 31.37
CA GLY A 166 -9.59 11.41 32.03
C GLY A 166 -10.86 11.45 31.15
N PHE A 167 -10.71 11.32 29.83
CA PHE A 167 -11.83 11.31 28.89
C PHE A 167 -12.84 10.17 29.18
N GLU A 168 -12.36 9.01 29.63
CA GLU A 168 -13.17 7.83 29.98
C GLU A 168 -14.20 8.11 31.10
N ARG A 169 -13.81 8.88 32.14
CA ARG A 169 -14.71 9.21 33.26
C ARG A 169 -15.77 10.25 32.86
N ARG A 170 -15.40 11.21 32.01
CA ARG A 170 -16.32 12.24 31.50
C ARG A 170 -17.31 11.64 30.50
N TRP A 171 -16.89 10.63 29.73
CA TRP A 171 -17.76 9.99 28.75
C TRP A 171 -18.94 9.25 29.40
N ALA A 172 -18.67 8.50 30.47
CA ALA A 172 -19.65 7.66 31.17
C ALA A 172 -20.69 8.44 32.01
N GLN A 173 -20.48 9.74 32.24
CA GLN A 173 -21.32 10.56 33.12
C GLN A 173 -22.33 11.44 32.37
N VAL A 174 -22.49 11.27 31.05
CA VAL A 174 -23.35 12.15 30.25
C VAL A 174 -24.84 11.77 30.40
N PRO A 175 -25.70 12.70 30.86
CA PRO A 175 -27.15 12.52 30.82
C PRO A 175 -27.66 12.40 29.38
N ALA A 176 -28.82 11.75 29.19
CA ALA A 176 -29.40 11.44 27.88
C ALA A 176 -29.75 12.67 27.00
N GLU A 177 -29.68 13.87 27.55
CA GLU A 177 -30.07 15.11 26.89
C GLU A 177 -28.83 15.95 26.57
N PHE A 178 -28.50 16.08 25.28
CA PHE A 178 -27.50 17.01 24.78
C PHE A 178 -28.00 18.46 24.94
N PRO A 179 -27.44 19.29 25.83
CA PRO A 179 -27.82 20.70 25.90
C PRO A 179 -26.96 21.47 24.90
N GLY A 180 -27.56 21.92 23.78
CA GLY A 180 -26.89 22.86 22.87
C GLY A 180 -27.05 22.59 21.38
N ALA A 181 -27.61 21.45 20.97
CA ALA A 181 -28.05 21.29 19.58
C ALA A 181 -29.36 22.08 19.39
N THR A 182 -29.28 23.24 18.74
CA THR A 182 -30.49 23.87 18.18
C THR A 182 -31.22 22.82 17.32
N PRO A 183 -32.57 22.72 17.37
CA PRO A 183 -33.35 21.69 16.67
C PRO A 183 -33.14 21.56 15.16
N GLU A 184 -32.38 22.48 14.55
CA GLU A 184 -32.15 22.59 13.12
C GLU A 184 -30.80 22.01 12.66
N ALA A 185 -29.89 21.68 13.57
CA ALA A 185 -28.67 20.94 13.22
C ALA A 185 -29.05 19.46 13.02
N LYS A 186 -29.33 19.10 11.77
CA LYS A 186 -29.66 17.72 11.36
C LYS A 186 -28.49 16.78 11.70
N THR A 187 -28.49 16.24 12.91
CA THR A 187 -27.84 14.96 13.18
C THR A 187 -28.41 13.95 12.18
N LYS A 188 -27.57 13.05 11.63
CA LYS A 188 -28.09 11.91 10.83
C LYS A 188 -28.95 10.96 11.66
N LEU A 189 -28.94 11.09 12.99
CA LEU A 189 -29.91 10.42 13.83
C LEU A 189 -31.30 10.99 13.51
N PRO A 190 -32.30 10.13 13.24
CA PRO A 190 -33.68 10.58 13.14
C PRO A 190 -34.04 11.42 14.36
N ALA A 191 -34.81 12.50 14.16
CA ALA A 191 -35.22 13.37 15.25
C ALA A 191 -35.83 12.54 16.41
N GLY A 192 -35.32 12.72 17.62
CA GLY A 192 -35.74 11.98 18.81
C GLY A 192 -35.01 10.66 19.08
N VAL A 193 -34.08 10.23 18.23
CA VAL A 193 -33.23 9.04 18.48
C VAL A 193 -32.02 9.44 19.30
N THR A 194 -31.87 8.87 20.49
CA THR A 194 -30.69 9.08 21.34
C THR A 194 -29.49 8.29 20.85
N VAL A 195 -28.29 8.59 21.36
CA VAL A 195 -27.09 7.77 21.11
C VAL A 195 -27.31 6.33 21.57
N ALA A 196 -28.02 6.11 22.68
CA ALA A 196 -28.34 4.77 23.16
C ALA A 196 -29.26 4.02 22.18
N ASP A 197 -30.32 4.67 21.70
CA ASP A 197 -31.24 4.08 20.73
C ASP A 197 -30.53 3.72 19.42
N ALA A 198 -29.60 4.55 18.97
CA ALA A 198 -28.80 4.29 17.77
C ALA A 198 -27.87 3.08 17.92
N VAL A 199 -27.29 2.88 19.10
CA VAL A 199 -26.46 1.71 19.43
C VAL A 199 -27.30 0.44 19.44
N ASP A 200 -28.45 0.47 20.11
CA ASP A 200 -29.35 -0.69 20.18
C ASP A 200 -29.90 -1.04 18.79
N THR A 201 -30.30 -0.03 18.00
CA THR A 201 -30.73 -0.21 16.61
C THR A 201 -29.63 -0.83 15.77
N ARG A 202 -28.39 -0.33 15.88
CA ARG A 202 -27.23 -0.88 15.15
C ARG A 202 -26.99 -2.34 15.52
N ARG A 203 -27.07 -2.71 16.81
CA ARG A 203 -26.90 -4.10 17.27
C ARG A 203 -27.95 -5.02 16.63
N ILE A 204 -29.22 -4.63 16.68
CA ILE A 204 -30.33 -5.40 16.09
C ILE A 204 -30.09 -5.63 14.58
N LEU A 205 -29.66 -4.60 13.86
CA LEU A 205 -29.39 -4.71 12.41
C LEU A 205 -28.21 -5.64 12.11
N ILE A 206 -27.16 -5.64 12.94
CA ILE A 206 -26.01 -6.55 12.79
C ILE A 206 -26.43 -8.00 13.02
N ASP A 207 -27.24 -8.26 14.05
CA ASP A 207 -27.73 -9.59 14.38
C ASP A 207 -28.63 -10.13 13.26
N GLU A 208 -29.54 -9.30 12.73
CA GLU A 208 -30.39 -9.67 11.57
C GLU A 208 -29.56 -10.00 10.34
N ARG A 209 -28.53 -9.18 10.04
CA ARG A 209 -27.63 -9.41 8.90
C ARG A 209 -26.85 -10.72 9.06
N ALA A 210 -26.36 -11.02 10.26
CA ALA A 210 -25.61 -12.24 10.54
C ALA A 210 -26.47 -13.49 10.36
N ALA A 211 -27.73 -13.46 10.84
CA ALA A 211 -28.67 -14.56 10.64
C ALA A 211 -28.94 -14.83 9.15
N LEU A 212 -29.16 -13.78 8.35
CA LEU A 212 -29.35 -13.89 6.91
C LEU A 212 -28.11 -14.40 6.17
N ALA A 213 -26.92 -13.95 6.54
CA ALA A 213 -25.67 -14.44 5.96
C ALA A 213 -25.45 -15.94 6.26
N HIS A 214 -25.82 -16.41 7.45
CA HIS A 214 -25.78 -17.83 7.79
C HIS A 214 -26.78 -18.65 6.97
N GLU A 215 -27.98 -18.12 6.71
CA GLU A 215 -28.97 -18.74 5.81
C GLU A 215 -28.40 -18.90 4.40
N MET A 216 -27.74 -17.89 3.83
CA MET A 216 -27.12 -17.96 2.50
C MET A 216 -26.04 -19.07 2.36
N MET A 217 -25.42 -19.49 3.46
CA MET A 217 -24.40 -20.55 3.44
C MET A 217 -25.00 -21.96 3.50
N GLN A 218 -26.31 -22.11 3.71
CA GLN A 218 -26.94 -23.42 3.75
C GLN A 218 -27.02 -24.00 2.33
N PRO A 219 -26.58 -25.26 2.12
CA PRO A 219 -26.45 -25.86 0.79
C PRO A 219 -27.78 -26.07 0.06
N ASP A 220 -28.90 -26.01 0.77
CA ASP A 220 -30.26 -26.15 0.26
C ASP A 220 -30.94 -24.81 -0.08
N THR A 221 -30.23 -23.69 0.05
CA THR A 221 -30.77 -22.36 -0.28
C THR A 221 -31.03 -22.22 -1.78
N LEU A 222 -32.31 -22.21 -2.16
CA LEU A 222 -32.72 -22.06 -3.56
C LEU A 222 -32.23 -20.72 -4.15
N PRO A 223 -31.87 -20.66 -5.45
CA PRO A 223 -31.33 -19.44 -6.08
C PRO A 223 -32.21 -18.19 -5.93
N ALA A 224 -33.55 -18.34 -6.00
CA ALA A 224 -34.48 -17.23 -5.82
C ALA A 224 -34.43 -16.66 -4.39
N ARG A 225 -34.33 -17.56 -3.39
CA ARG A 225 -34.18 -17.17 -1.98
C ARG A 225 -32.84 -16.51 -1.72
N TYR A 226 -31.76 -17.03 -2.31
CA TYR A 226 -30.43 -16.43 -2.24
C TYR A 226 -30.44 -14.97 -2.72
N ALA A 227 -31.06 -14.70 -3.88
CA ALA A 227 -31.16 -13.34 -4.42
C ALA A 227 -31.96 -12.38 -3.53
N GLU A 228 -33.05 -12.86 -2.91
CA GLU A 228 -33.83 -12.10 -1.92
C GLU A 228 -32.99 -11.76 -0.69
N ILE A 229 -32.26 -12.75 -0.13
CA ILE A 229 -31.41 -12.55 1.03
C ILE A 229 -30.27 -11.57 0.73
N ASP A 230 -29.59 -11.72 -0.42
CA ASP A 230 -28.52 -10.79 -0.83
C ASP A 230 -29.02 -9.35 -0.91
N ALA A 231 -30.20 -9.12 -1.51
CA ALA A 231 -30.81 -7.79 -1.56
C ALA A 231 -31.10 -7.22 -0.15
N ARG A 232 -31.57 -8.07 0.78
CA ARG A 232 -31.83 -7.67 2.18
C ARG A 232 -30.54 -7.38 2.93
N VAL A 233 -29.50 -8.20 2.79
CA VAL A 233 -28.18 -8.02 3.41
C VAL A 233 -27.54 -6.70 2.96
N ARG A 234 -27.65 -6.34 1.67
CA ARG A 234 -27.18 -5.04 1.16
C ARG A 234 -27.93 -3.87 1.79
N LYS A 235 -29.26 -3.98 1.93
CA LYS A 235 -30.09 -2.95 2.59
C LYS A 235 -29.70 -2.78 4.07
N LEU A 236 -29.57 -3.87 4.82
CA LEU A 236 -29.16 -3.84 6.23
C LEU A 236 -27.76 -3.23 6.39
N SER A 237 -26.82 -3.58 5.51
CA SER A 237 -25.47 -3.01 5.53
C SER A 237 -25.48 -1.49 5.34
N GLY A 238 -26.33 -0.97 4.45
CA GLY A 238 -26.54 0.47 4.30
C GLY A 238 -27.07 1.14 5.59
N GLN A 239 -28.00 0.50 6.29
CA GLN A 239 -28.54 1.02 7.56
C GLN A 239 -27.49 0.97 8.69
N ILE A 240 -26.70 -0.10 8.78
CA ILE A 240 -25.61 -0.23 9.75
C ILE A 240 -24.57 0.87 9.54
N ASN A 241 -24.20 1.14 8.28
CA ASN A 241 -23.25 2.20 7.95
C ASN A 241 -23.79 3.57 8.35
N ALA A 242 -25.06 3.88 8.03
CA ALA A 242 -25.70 5.13 8.42
C ALA A 242 -25.72 5.34 9.95
N MET A 243 -26.05 4.29 10.72
CA MET A 243 -25.99 4.35 12.20
C MET A 243 -24.57 4.54 12.70
N SER A 244 -23.59 3.87 12.10
CA SER A 244 -22.18 3.98 12.49
C SER A 244 -21.64 5.39 12.22
N GLU A 245 -21.95 5.99 11.07
CA GLU A 245 -21.61 7.38 10.76
C GLU A 245 -22.22 8.34 11.80
N ALA A 246 -23.51 8.18 12.12
CA ALA A 246 -24.19 9.04 13.08
C ALA A 246 -23.58 8.96 14.50
N LEU A 247 -23.16 7.76 14.93
CA LEU A 247 -22.45 7.54 16.19
C LEU A 247 -21.05 8.17 16.18
N GLY A 248 -20.34 8.08 15.06
CA GLY A 248 -19.06 8.77 14.85
C GLY A 248 -19.22 10.29 14.98
N GLU A 249 -20.20 10.88 14.31
CA GLU A 249 -20.50 12.31 14.39
C GLU A 249 -20.89 12.74 15.82
N ALA A 250 -21.68 11.94 16.55
CA ALA A 250 -22.01 12.22 17.94
C ALA A 250 -20.76 12.26 18.84
N ALA A 251 -19.82 11.34 18.64
CA ALA A 251 -18.54 11.35 19.34
C ALA A 251 -17.71 12.59 18.98
N GLY A 252 -17.69 12.99 17.70
CA GLY A 252 -17.02 14.21 17.22
C GLY A 252 -17.58 15.49 17.86
N ARG A 253 -18.91 15.62 17.94
CA ARG A 253 -19.56 16.76 18.61
C ARG A 253 -19.21 16.85 20.09
N LYS A 254 -19.20 15.70 20.79
CA LYS A 254 -18.81 15.66 22.19
C LYS A 254 -17.33 16.05 22.37
N TYR A 255 -16.43 15.54 21.52
CA TYR A 255 -15.03 15.97 21.53
C TYR A 255 -14.87 17.49 21.34
N ALA A 256 -15.62 18.08 20.41
CA ALA A 256 -15.60 19.53 20.16
C ALA A 256 -16.08 20.33 21.37
N SER A 257 -17.15 19.88 22.05
CA SER A 257 -17.69 20.54 23.25
C SER A 257 -16.74 20.56 24.45
N GLU A 258 -15.79 19.61 24.51
CA GLU A 258 -14.76 19.54 25.55
C GLU A 258 -13.53 20.41 25.22
N GLN A 259 -13.45 21.00 24.03
CA GLN A 259 -12.33 21.86 23.68
C GLN A 259 -12.37 23.19 24.43
N PRO A 260 -11.21 23.70 24.89
CA PRO A 260 -11.15 24.98 25.56
C PRO A 260 -11.60 26.13 24.64
N GLY A 261 -12.32 27.09 25.21
CA GLY A 261 -12.72 28.32 24.51
C GLY A 261 -14.05 28.26 23.76
N GLY A 262 -14.90 27.26 24.03
CA GLY A 262 -16.27 27.18 23.51
C GLY A 262 -16.31 27.03 21.99
N MET A 263 -16.44 25.79 21.51
CA MET A 263 -16.56 25.53 20.07
C MET A 263 -18.02 25.62 19.63
N LYS A 264 -18.32 26.50 18.68
CA LYS A 264 -19.63 26.60 18.03
C LYS A 264 -19.64 25.82 16.73
N GLU A 265 -20.58 24.88 16.57
CA GLU A 265 -20.75 24.12 15.31
C GLU A 265 -21.13 25.08 14.18
N ILE A 266 -20.43 24.97 13.04
CA ILE A 266 -20.82 25.62 11.79
C ILE A 266 -21.74 24.63 11.06
N PRO A 267 -23.06 24.87 10.99
CA PRO A 267 -23.98 23.91 10.39
C PRO A 267 -23.68 23.77 8.90
N LEU A 268 -23.57 22.51 8.44
CA LEU A 268 -23.43 22.19 7.03
C LEU A 268 -24.84 22.06 6.41
N PRO A 269 -25.14 22.71 5.28
CA PRO A 269 -26.48 22.66 4.65
C PRO A 269 -26.92 21.25 4.25
N ARG A 270 -25.96 20.34 4.05
CA ARG A 270 -26.17 18.94 3.71
C ARG A 270 -25.02 18.08 4.23
N SER A 271 -25.25 16.79 4.35
CA SER A 271 -24.21 15.79 4.57
C SER A 271 -23.76 15.15 3.26
N GLY A 272 -22.61 14.46 3.29
CA GLY A 272 -22.17 13.58 2.21
C GLY A 272 -20.87 14.04 1.54
N ALA A 273 -20.58 13.46 0.38
CA ALA A 273 -19.29 13.65 -0.30
C ALA A 273 -18.97 15.14 -0.56
N ASN A 274 -17.67 15.43 -0.49
CA ASN A 274 -17.08 16.76 -0.69
C ASN A 274 -17.38 17.79 0.42
N LEU A 275 -17.75 17.33 1.61
CA LEU A 275 -17.82 18.14 2.83
C LEU A 275 -17.04 17.41 3.95
N PRO A 276 -16.48 18.15 4.92
CA PRO A 276 -16.02 17.54 6.16
C PRO A 276 -17.22 17.00 6.94
N ASP A 277 -17.00 16.04 7.84
CA ASP A 277 -18.10 15.49 8.65
C ASP A 277 -18.63 16.52 9.65
N LEU A 278 -17.73 17.24 10.34
CA LEU A 278 -18.08 18.34 11.25
C LEU A 278 -17.07 19.49 11.17
N VAL A 279 -17.55 20.71 11.38
CA VAL A 279 -16.70 21.91 11.52
C VAL A 279 -17.18 22.76 12.69
N PHE A 280 -16.24 23.23 13.48
CA PHE A 280 -16.48 24.14 14.60
C PHE A 280 -15.58 25.37 14.51
N GLU A 281 -16.02 26.45 15.16
CA GLU A 281 -15.25 27.67 15.33
C GLU A 281 -15.26 28.08 16.81
N SER A 282 -14.09 28.40 17.33
CA SER A 282 -13.95 28.97 18.68
C SER A 282 -14.26 30.47 18.69
N ASP A 283 -14.46 31.05 19.88
CA ASP A 283 -14.60 32.51 20.05
C ASP A 283 -13.42 33.33 19.48
N SER A 284 -12.24 32.71 19.36
CA SER A 284 -11.04 33.32 18.77
C SER A 284 -11.02 33.31 17.24
N GLY A 285 -11.99 32.65 16.59
CA GLY A 285 -12.04 32.43 15.14
C GLY A 285 -11.13 31.29 14.65
N ARG A 286 -10.54 30.49 15.55
CA ARG A 286 -9.83 29.25 15.20
C ARG A 286 -10.82 28.17 14.81
N LEU A 287 -10.57 27.49 13.69
CA LEU A 287 -11.40 26.39 13.19
C LEU A 287 -10.97 25.03 13.74
N LEU A 288 -11.92 24.13 13.93
CA LEU A 288 -11.69 22.71 14.18
C LEU A 288 -12.47 21.90 13.14
N VAL A 289 -11.76 21.16 12.29
CA VAL A 289 -12.35 20.23 11.33
C VAL A 289 -12.19 18.80 11.85
N ILE A 290 -13.28 18.05 11.89
CA ILE A 290 -13.32 16.69 12.41
C ILE A 290 -13.74 15.72 11.31
N GLU A 291 -12.92 14.69 11.05
CA GLU A 291 -13.34 13.47 10.36
C GLU A 291 -13.91 12.49 11.39
N ALA A 292 -15.21 12.23 11.32
CA ALA A 292 -15.95 11.50 12.34
C ALA A 292 -16.23 10.08 11.86
N LYS A 293 -15.66 9.07 12.54
CA LYS A 293 -15.73 7.66 12.10
C LYS A 293 -16.47 6.80 13.11
N GLY A 294 -17.44 6.03 12.62
CA GLY A 294 -18.05 4.93 13.37
C GLY A 294 -17.20 3.66 13.27
N GLY A 295 -16.86 3.07 14.41
CA GLY A 295 -16.04 1.86 14.48
C GLY A 295 -14.64 2.06 13.93
N GLU A 296 -14.13 1.01 13.29
CA GLU A 296 -12.81 0.98 12.66
C GLU A 296 -12.82 1.41 11.19
N SER A 297 -13.81 2.22 10.77
CA SER A 297 -13.96 2.64 9.37
C SER A 297 -12.70 3.38 8.87
N GLU A 298 -12.19 3.00 7.71
CA GLU A 298 -10.98 3.58 7.15
C GLU A 298 -11.14 5.09 6.78
N LEU A 299 -10.00 5.77 6.64
CA LEU A 299 -9.94 7.11 6.10
C LEU A 299 -10.21 7.07 4.59
N GLY A 300 -10.94 8.06 4.08
CA GLY A 300 -11.35 8.14 2.69
C GLY A 300 -10.23 8.71 1.81
N ILE A 301 -10.14 8.20 0.58
CA ILE A 301 -9.23 8.72 -0.45
C ILE A 301 -10.07 9.30 -1.60
N ARG A 302 -9.65 10.45 -2.14
CA ARG A 302 -10.32 11.10 -3.28
C ARG A 302 -9.32 11.65 -4.29
N ARG A 303 -9.80 11.94 -5.49
CA ARG A 303 -9.07 12.80 -6.42
C ARG A 303 -9.05 14.23 -5.88
N SER A 304 -7.92 14.91 -6.06
CA SER A 304 -7.75 16.33 -5.78
C SER A 304 -8.79 17.18 -6.54
N ALA A 305 -9.04 18.41 -6.10
CA ALA A 305 -10.01 19.31 -6.74
C ALA A 305 -9.73 19.54 -8.24
N ASP A 306 -8.45 19.56 -8.63
CA ASP A 306 -7.99 19.66 -10.02
C ASP A 306 -7.93 18.31 -10.77
N ARG A 307 -8.33 17.21 -10.10
CA ARG A 307 -8.37 15.83 -10.58
C ARG A 307 -7.02 15.22 -10.97
N THR A 308 -5.90 15.82 -10.57
CA THR A 308 -4.55 15.41 -10.97
C THR A 308 -3.92 14.33 -10.10
N ARG A 309 -4.25 14.26 -8.80
CA ARG A 309 -3.64 13.32 -7.84
C ARG A 309 -4.67 12.71 -6.89
N MET A 310 -4.33 11.59 -6.27
CA MET A 310 -5.09 11.04 -5.15
C MET A 310 -4.61 11.69 -3.85
N VAL A 311 -5.54 12.08 -2.99
CA VAL A 311 -5.30 12.67 -1.67
C VAL A 311 -6.15 11.92 -0.64
N GLU A 312 -5.60 11.72 0.55
CA GLU A 312 -6.19 10.92 1.63
C GLU A 312 -6.61 11.80 2.81
N GLN A 313 -7.78 11.50 3.40
CA GLN A 313 -8.24 12.14 4.63
C GLN A 313 -7.12 12.14 5.68
N GLY A 314 -7.00 13.24 6.42
CA GLY A 314 -5.92 13.40 7.39
C GLY A 314 -4.61 13.97 6.85
N THR A 315 -4.57 14.38 5.58
CA THR A 315 -3.46 15.14 5.00
C THR A 315 -3.84 16.61 4.78
N ARG A 316 -2.84 17.51 4.77
CA ARG A 316 -3.05 18.93 4.41
C ARG A 316 -3.59 19.06 2.99
N GLU A 317 -3.09 18.25 2.06
CA GLU A 317 -3.48 18.23 0.65
C GLU A 317 -4.93 17.84 0.47
N TYR A 318 -5.43 16.89 1.28
CA TYR A 318 -6.83 16.53 1.27
C TYR A 318 -7.70 17.68 1.75
N LEU A 319 -7.34 18.35 2.85
CA LEU A 319 -8.12 19.46 3.39
C LEU A 319 -8.12 20.67 2.44
N ASP A 320 -6.99 21.00 1.80
CA ASP A 320 -6.92 22.02 0.72
C ASP A 320 -7.82 21.64 -0.46
N SER A 321 -7.73 20.39 -0.94
CA SER A 321 -8.55 19.89 -2.03
C SER A 321 -10.05 19.91 -1.70
N LEU A 322 -10.41 19.53 -0.47
CA LEU A 322 -11.78 19.56 0.03
C LEU A 322 -12.31 20.99 0.02
N ALA A 323 -11.57 21.92 0.61
CA ALA A 323 -11.91 23.34 0.65
C ALA A 323 -12.12 23.94 -0.76
N ARG A 324 -11.23 23.64 -1.73
CA ARG A 324 -11.38 24.07 -3.12
C ARG A 324 -12.62 23.49 -3.82
N THR A 325 -12.97 22.25 -3.49
CA THR A 325 -14.19 21.63 -4.01
C THR A 325 -15.43 22.33 -3.44
N MET A 326 -15.40 22.65 -2.14
CA MET A 326 -16.48 23.39 -1.48
C MET A 326 -16.65 24.78 -2.08
N MET A 327 -15.57 25.49 -2.41
CA MET A 327 -15.62 26.80 -3.09
C MET A 327 -16.37 26.76 -4.43
N SER A 328 -16.41 25.61 -5.10
CA SER A 328 -17.13 25.42 -6.37
C SER A 328 -18.58 24.98 -6.19
N SER A 329 -19.06 24.85 -4.95
CA SER A 329 -20.45 24.50 -4.65
C SER A 329 -21.39 25.63 -5.09
N PRO A 330 -22.56 25.31 -5.67
CA PRO A 330 -23.60 26.31 -5.94
C PRO A 330 -24.27 26.84 -4.67
N ASP A 331 -24.10 26.13 -3.55
CA ASP A 331 -24.53 26.57 -2.22
C ASP A 331 -23.53 27.59 -1.66
N GLU A 332 -24.00 28.81 -1.42
CA GLU A 332 -23.18 29.95 -0.99
C GLU A 332 -22.52 29.71 0.37
N GLU A 333 -23.20 29.06 1.31
CA GLU A 333 -22.68 28.80 2.65
C GLU A 333 -21.56 27.76 2.61
N ILE A 334 -21.72 26.71 1.79
CA ILE A 334 -20.64 25.74 1.52
C ILE A 334 -19.44 26.43 0.86
N SER A 335 -19.69 27.30 -0.13
CA SER A 335 -18.62 28.02 -0.82
C SER A 335 -17.85 28.94 0.11
N LYS A 336 -18.54 29.72 0.96
CA LYS A 336 -17.93 30.58 2.00
C LYS A 336 -17.10 29.75 2.99
N LEU A 337 -17.64 28.62 3.46
CA LEU A 337 -16.90 27.74 4.37
C LEU A 337 -15.64 27.18 3.71
N GLY A 338 -15.70 26.81 2.42
CA GLY A 338 -14.53 26.41 1.64
C GLY A 338 -13.45 27.50 1.59
N HIS A 339 -13.82 28.74 1.31
CA HIS A 339 -12.90 29.89 1.34
C HIS A 339 -12.29 30.07 2.74
N ARG A 340 -13.12 29.95 3.79
CA ARG A 340 -12.72 30.12 5.19
C ARG A 340 -11.72 29.05 5.63
N ILE A 341 -11.99 27.77 5.37
CA ILE A 341 -11.05 26.66 5.65
C ILE A 341 -9.72 26.90 4.95
N LEU A 342 -9.73 27.23 3.66
CA LEU A 342 -8.51 27.46 2.88
C LEU A 342 -7.71 28.65 3.41
N THR A 343 -8.39 29.72 3.85
CA THR A 343 -7.75 30.91 4.42
C THR A 343 -7.06 30.57 5.74
N GLU A 344 -7.76 29.91 6.67
CA GLU A 344 -7.19 29.56 7.98
C GLU A 344 -6.08 28.50 7.87
N LEU A 345 -6.19 27.58 6.92
CA LEU A 345 -5.17 26.57 6.60
C LEU A 345 -3.87 27.21 6.10
N ASN A 346 -3.94 28.31 5.36
CA ASN A 346 -2.78 28.99 4.77
C ASN A 346 -2.12 30.04 5.68
N LYS A 347 -2.65 30.28 6.88
CA LYS A 347 -1.94 31.09 7.89
C LYS A 347 -0.66 30.38 8.36
N SER A 348 0.30 31.15 8.86
CA SER A 348 1.55 30.63 9.42
C SER A 348 1.74 31.14 10.84
N PRO A 349 1.50 30.30 11.88
CA PRO A 349 1.04 28.92 11.80
C PRO A 349 -0.43 28.80 11.35
N PRO A 350 -0.89 27.62 10.87
CA PRO A 350 -2.29 27.40 10.55
C PRO A 350 -3.19 27.70 11.75
N ASN A 351 -4.28 28.43 11.52
CA ASN A 351 -5.27 28.74 12.55
C ASN A 351 -6.51 27.83 12.43
N ILE A 352 -6.22 26.56 12.24
CA ILE A 352 -7.18 25.49 12.07
C ILE A 352 -6.55 24.23 12.66
N ASP A 353 -7.36 23.41 13.32
CA ASP A 353 -6.99 22.06 13.74
C ASP A 353 -7.75 21.04 12.88
N TYR A 354 -7.06 19.96 12.50
CA TYR A 354 -7.65 18.88 11.73
C TYR A 354 -7.47 17.57 12.50
N VAL A 355 -8.57 16.92 12.86
CA VAL A 355 -8.56 15.73 13.72
C VAL A 355 -9.44 14.62 13.16
N VAL A 356 -9.16 13.39 13.54
CA VAL A 356 -10.06 12.25 13.40
C VAL A 356 -10.60 11.87 14.77
N VAL A 357 -11.92 11.68 14.87
CA VAL A 357 -12.58 11.14 16.06
C VAL A 357 -13.24 9.83 15.67
N ARG A 358 -12.80 8.73 16.26
CA ARG A 358 -13.35 7.39 16.03
C ARG A 358 -14.19 6.98 17.22
N GLN A 359 -15.38 6.44 16.96
CA GLN A 359 -16.24 5.83 17.95
C GLN A 359 -16.14 4.30 17.83
N PRO A 360 -15.15 3.66 18.49
CA PRO A 360 -14.99 2.21 18.42
C PRO A 360 -16.17 1.49 19.06
N PHE A 361 -16.32 0.23 18.70
CA PHE A 361 -17.28 -0.70 19.30
C PHE A 361 -16.54 -1.83 20.00
N THR A 362 -17.06 -2.30 21.12
CA THR A 362 -16.64 -3.56 21.75
C THR A 362 -17.16 -4.76 20.95
N ASP A 363 -16.65 -5.96 21.25
CA ASP A 363 -17.06 -7.20 20.55
C ASP A 363 -18.57 -7.47 20.68
N ASP A 364 -19.19 -7.09 21.80
CA ASP A 364 -20.65 -7.14 22.02
C ASP A 364 -21.43 -5.98 21.38
N ASN A 365 -20.81 -5.27 20.43
CA ASN A 365 -21.37 -4.12 19.71
C ASN A 365 -21.79 -2.93 20.58
N ARG A 366 -21.30 -2.81 21.81
CA ARG A 366 -21.48 -1.61 22.64
C ARG A 366 -20.47 -0.53 22.27
N LEU A 367 -20.74 0.71 22.68
CA LEU A 367 -19.78 1.81 22.47
C LEU A 367 -18.55 1.60 23.36
N ALA A 368 -17.38 1.60 22.75
CA ALA A 368 -16.12 1.79 23.46
C ALA A 368 -15.80 3.29 23.60
N THR A 369 -14.76 3.64 24.35
CA THR A 369 -14.33 5.02 24.49
C THR A 369 -13.87 5.58 23.13
N PRO A 370 -14.38 6.74 22.68
CA PRO A 370 -13.87 7.39 21.48
C PRO A 370 -12.34 7.55 21.50
N SER A 371 -11.70 7.36 20.35
CA SER A 371 -10.28 7.70 20.16
C SER A 371 -10.15 8.93 19.28
N VAL A 372 -9.12 9.73 19.54
CA VAL A 372 -8.87 10.99 18.82
C VAL A 372 -7.45 11.01 18.31
N GLY A 373 -7.26 11.35 17.03
CA GLY A 373 -5.97 11.58 16.41
C GLY A 373 -5.91 12.98 15.80
N THR A 374 -4.79 13.69 15.96
CA THR A 374 -4.57 15.00 15.33
C THR A 374 -3.68 14.83 14.10
N PHE A 375 -4.10 15.42 12.98
CA PHE A 375 -3.35 15.40 11.73
C PHE A 375 -2.34 16.54 11.67
N ASP A 376 -1.13 16.26 11.18
CA ASP A 376 -0.17 17.31 10.89
C ASP A 376 -0.54 18.03 9.59
N ILE A 377 -0.96 19.28 9.75
CA ILE A 377 -1.30 20.17 8.65
C ILE A 377 -0.34 21.36 8.54
N THR A 378 0.77 21.35 9.27
CA THR A 378 1.73 22.47 9.26
C THR A 378 2.57 22.53 7.99
N GLY A 379 2.64 21.44 7.22
CA GLY A 379 3.49 21.34 6.03
C GLY A 379 4.99 21.32 6.35
N ASN A 380 5.37 21.24 7.63
CA ASN A 380 6.74 21.40 8.11
C ASN A 380 7.47 20.09 8.44
N VAL A 381 6.87 18.92 8.18
CA VAL A 381 7.55 17.63 8.40
C VAL A 381 7.86 16.99 7.05
N PRO A 382 9.12 17.10 6.56
CA PRO A 382 9.61 16.19 5.54
C PRO A 382 9.75 14.79 6.19
N GLY A 383 8.81 13.89 5.93
CA GLY A 383 8.97 12.46 6.24
C GLY A 383 7.88 11.78 7.09
N ALA A 384 6.79 12.45 7.49
CA ALA A 384 5.63 11.74 8.01
C ALA A 384 4.87 11.09 6.83
N GLY A 385 4.65 9.77 6.87
CA GLY A 385 3.83 9.09 5.87
C GLY A 385 2.39 9.65 5.85
N PRO A 386 1.69 9.59 4.70
CA PRO A 386 0.30 10.01 4.63
C PRO A 386 -0.54 9.21 5.63
N GLY A 387 -1.28 9.90 6.51
CA GLY A 387 -2.31 9.30 7.37
C GLY A 387 -1.96 9.05 8.84
N GLU A 388 -0.74 9.33 9.32
CA GLU A 388 -0.39 9.09 10.74
C GLU A 388 -0.52 10.35 11.63
N PRO A 389 -1.29 10.29 12.73
CA PRO A 389 -1.41 11.41 13.66
C PRO A 389 -0.13 11.61 14.48
N THR A 390 0.39 12.84 14.54
CA THR A 390 1.63 13.21 15.23
C THR A 390 1.39 13.71 16.67
N SER A 391 2.31 13.38 17.59
CA SER A 391 2.16 13.48 19.05
C SER A 391 2.20 14.90 19.68
N THR A 392 1.44 15.03 20.78
CA THR A 392 1.52 15.86 22.02
C THR A 392 2.14 17.27 22.03
N ARG A 393 1.32 18.27 22.38
CA ARG A 393 1.76 19.52 23.04
C ARG A 393 1.19 19.58 24.46
N ILE A 394 2.04 19.46 25.48
CA ILE A 394 1.67 19.69 26.89
C ILE A 394 1.67 21.20 27.11
N LEU A 395 0.51 21.81 27.38
CA LEU A 395 0.40 23.21 27.80
C LEU A 395 0.56 23.30 29.31
N ALA A 396 1.75 23.67 29.77
CA ALA A 396 1.94 24.21 31.11
C ALA A 396 1.59 25.71 31.10
N VAL A 397 0.59 26.09 31.90
CA VAL A 397 0.21 27.49 32.14
C VAL A 397 1.16 28.09 33.17
N THR A 398 1.81 29.21 32.86
CA THR A 398 2.29 30.20 33.84
C THR A 398 2.44 31.58 33.17
N PRO A 399 2.26 32.70 33.92
CA PRO A 399 1.72 33.95 33.39
C PRO A 399 2.77 34.96 32.84
N GLU A 400 2.26 35.88 32.02
CA GLU A 400 2.92 37.07 31.41
C GLU A 400 3.81 37.90 32.35
N PRO A 401 4.75 38.66 31.75
CA PRO A 401 4.64 40.10 31.93
C PRO A 401 4.91 40.97 30.67
N ALA A 402 4.03 41.97 30.53
CA ALA A 402 4.23 43.38 30.16
C ALA A 402 5.03 43.80 28.90
N ALA A 403 4.24 44.28 27.92
CA ALA A 403 4.42 45.42 27.00
C ALA A 403 5.81 46.07 26.79
N ALA A 404 6.24 46.08 25.52
CA ALA A 404 7.24 47.02 24.99
C ALA A 404 6.84 47.57 23.60
N THR A 405 7.24 48.82 23.40
CA THR A 405 6.72 49.87 22.51
C THR A 405 7.16 49.75 21.04
N LYS A 406 6.29 50.12 20.09
CA LYS A 406 6.57 50.18 18.64
C LYS A 406 7.45 51.39 18.27
N GLN A 407 8.43 51.19 17.38
CA GLN A 407 9.19 52.24 16.66
C GLN A 407 8.64 52.46 15.23
N PRO A 408 8.83 53.66 14.63
CA PRO A 408 8.20 54.06 13.38
C PRO A 408 8.99 53.67 12.12
N VAL A 409 8.24 53.51 11.02
CA VAL A 409 8.67 53.17 9.66
C VAL A 409 9.36 54.37 8.99
N SER A 410 10.55 54.15 8.41
CA SER A 410 11.30 55.14 7.63
C SER A 410 10.79 55.25 6.19
N THR A 411 10.66 56.48 5.70
CA THR A 411 10.29 56.87 4.34
C THR A 411 11.32 56.46 3.29
N GLU A 412 10.85 55.80 2.23
CA GLU A 412 11.60 55.32 1.08
C GLU A 412 11.97 56.49 0.14
N GLN A 413 13.27 56.70 -0.09
CA GLN A 413 13.79 57.70 -1.03
C GLN A 413 13.71 57.16 -2.47
N GLN A 414 13.07 57.90 -3.37
CA GLN A 414 12.99 57.58 -4.80
C GLN A 414 14.38 57.67 -5.46
N LYS A 415 14.77 56.58 -6.13
CA LYS A 415 16.02 56.45 -6.89
C LYS A 415 15.91 57.19 -8.24
N PRO A 416 16.95 57.90 -8.71
CA PRO A 416 16.88 58.66 -9.97
C PRO A 416 16.74 57.76 -11.20
N GLU A 417 16.01 58.23 -12.22
CA GLU A 417 15.82 57.51 -13.48
C GLU A 417 17.14 57.35 -14.27
N PRO A 418 17.32 56.21 -14.97
CA PRO A 418 18.51 55.95 -15.78
C PRO A 418 18.58 56.88 -16.99
N THR A 419 19.80 57.36 -17.28
CA THR A 419 20.12 58.24 -18.41
C THR A 419 19.94 57.52 -19.76
N PRO A 420 19.75 58.25 -20.89
CA PRO A 420 19.60 57.64 -22.21
C PRO A 420 20.73 56.69 -22.61
N SER A 421 21.97 57.00 -22.23
CA SER A 421 23.14 56.13 -22.47
C SER A 421 23.07 54.79 -21.72
N GLN A 422 22.55 54.81 -20.49
CA GLN A 422 22.34 53.60 -19.69
C GLN A 422 21.19 52.76 -20.25
N ARG A 423 20.14 53.39 -20.80
CA ARG A 423 19.04 52.67 -21.47
C ARG A 423 19.52 51.94 -22.73
N GLN A 424 20.39 52.57 -23.54
CA GLN A 424 20.94 51.96 -24.75
C GLN A 424 21.85 50.76 -24.44
N SER A 425 22.71 50.87 -23.41
CA SER A 425 23.56 49.76 -22.98
C SER A 425 22.76 48.55 -22.46
N VAL A 426 21.66 48.80 -21.75
CA VAL A 426 20.74 47.75 -21.28
C VAL A 426 20.07 47.03 -22.46
N GLU A 427 19.67 47.75 -23.51
CA GLU A 427 19.05 47.15 -24.70
C GLU A 427 20.02 46.26 -25.50
N GLU A 428 21.29 46.66 -25.64
CA GLU A 428 22.33 45.85 -26.29
C GLU A 428 22.58 44.54 -25.53
N LYS A 429 22.71 44.60 -24.20
CA LYS A 429 22.87 43.40 -23.35
C LYS A 429 21.65 42.46 -23.42
N ILE A 430 20.44 43.01 -23.53
CA ILE A 430 19.20 42.22 -23.75
C ILE A 430 19.24 41.49 -25.10
N ALA A 431 19.75 42.15 -26.15
CA ALA A 431 19.86 41.54 -27.48
C ALA A 431 20.88 40.38 -27.50
N ASP A 432 21.99 40.53 -26.79
CA ASP A 432 23.02 39.48 -26.68
C ASP A 432 22.53 38.27 -25.86
N LEU A 433 21.79 38.48 -24.75
CA LEU A 433 21.14 37.40 -23.99
C LEU A 433 20.19 36.55 -24.87
N ARG A 434 19.45 37.19 -25.77
CA ARG A 434 18.56 36.50 -26.71
C ARG A 434 19.33 35.69 -27.74
N ARG A 435 20.49 36.19 -28.20
CA ARG A 435 21.38 35.47 -29.12
C ARG A 435 21.98 34.23 -28.46
N MET A 436 22.45 34.35 -27.22
CA MET A 436 23.03 33.24 -26.44
C MET A 436 22.02 32.13 -26.12
N LEU A 437 20.76 32.49 -25.82
CA LEU A 437 19.66 31.53 -25.65
C LEU A 437 19.39 30.70 -26.92
N GLY A 438 19.58 31.28 -28.11
CA GLY A 438 19.46 30.56 -29.38
C GLY A 438 20.61 29.60 -29.67
N GLN A 439 21.74 29.74 -28.96
CA GLN A 439 22.97 28.98 -29.18
C GLN A 439 23.26 27.94 -28.08
N ASN A 440 22.37 27.79 -27.09
CA ASN A 440 22.55 26.91 -25.92
C ASN A 440 23.82 27.19 -25.08
N ASP A 441 24.31 28.44 -25.09
CA ASP A 441 25.46 28.84 -24.28
C ASP A 441 25.01 29.28 -22.87
N ILE A 442 24.77 28.29 -22.01
CA ILE A 442 24.14 28.45 -20.69
C ILE A 442 25.04 29.19 -19.69
N GLU A 443 26.36 29.06 -19.79
CA GLU A 443 27.30 29.69 -18.86
C GLU A 443 27.44 31.18 -19.12
N ASN A 444 27.65 31.58 -20.39
CA ASN A 444 27.71 33.00 -20.75
C ASN A 444 26.36 33.70 -20.52
N PHE A 445 25.25 32.99 -20.75
CA PHE A 445 23.91 33.49 -20.42
C PHE A 445 23.78 33.82 -18.93
N ARG A 446 24.25 32.95 -18.02
CA ARG A 446 24.16 33.18 -16.56
C ARG A 446 25.02 34.37 -16.10
N SER A 447 26.19 34.55 -16.70
CA SER A 447 27.08 35.68 -16.38
C SER A 447 26.45 37.00 -16.80
N LEU A 448 26.02 37.11 -18.06
CA LEU A 448 25.46 38.35 -18.61
C LEU A 448 24.11 38.72 -17.95
N LEU A 449 23.32 37.72 -17.54
CA LEU A 449 22.07 37.93 -16.79
C LEU A 449 22.33 38.49 -15.38
N GLY A 450 23.48 38.17 -14.78
CA GLY A 450 23.94 38.72 -13.51
C GLY A 450 24.28 40.20 -13.62
N GLU A 451 25.11 40.56 -14.59
CA GLU A 451 25.50 41.95 -14.85
C GLU A 451 24.28 42.83 -15.18
N LEU A 452 23.37 42.34 -16.02
CA LEU A 452 22.19 43.09 -16.42
C LEU A 452 21.19 43.27 -15.25
N SER A 453 21.13 42.31 -14.33
CA SER A 453 20.33 42.41 -13.10
C SER A 453 20.85 43.50 -12.18
N GLU A 454 22.18 43.61 -12.04
CA GLU A 454 22.84 44.66 -11.25
C GLU A 454 22.66 46.04 -11.89
N ASP A 455 22.89 46.16 -13.20
CA ASP A 455 22.73 47.43 -13.94
C ASP A 455 21.30 47.97 -13.87
N MET A 456 20.31 47.09 -13.91
CA MET A 456 18.90 47.47 -13.89
C MET A 456 18.33 47.58 -12.47
N GLY A 457 19.07 47.17 -11.44
CA GLY A 457 18.60 47.17 -10.05
C GLY A 457 17.34 46.31 -9.82
N VAL A 458 17.14 45.28 -10.64
CA VAL A 458 16.02 44.32 -10.53
C VAL A 458 16.59 42.95 -10.24
N ASN A 459 15.88 42.09 -9.52
CA ASN A 459 16.39 40.74 -9.28
C ASN A 459 16.37 39.91 -10.59
N ARG A 460 17.24 38.89 -10.67
CA ARG A 460 17.39 38.05 -11.89
C ARG A 460 16.08 37.42 -12.36
N GLU A 461 15.16 37.13 -11.45
CA GLU A 461 13.88 36.50 -11.74
C GLU A 461 12.90 37.47 -12.43
N GLN A 462 12.86 38.73 -12.00
CA GLN A 462 12.12 39.82 -12.67
C GLN A 462 12.68 40.10 -14.08
N LEU A 463 14.00 39.99 -14.24
CA LEU A 463 14.66 40.18 -15.52
C LEU A 463 14.37 39.05 -16.52
N ILE A 464 14.41 37.80 -16.05
CA ILE A 464 13.97 36.62 -16.82
C ILE A 464 12.52 36.82 -17.29
N ASN A 465 11.62 37.19 -16.38
CA ASN A 465 10.22 37.40 -16.73
C ASN A 465 10.03 38.51 -17.79
N LYS A 466 10.83 39.58 -17.75
CA LYS A 466 10.82 40.63 -18.78
C LYS A 466 11.41 40.16 -20.12
N LEU A 467 12.47 39.35 -20.11
CA LEU A 467 13.10 38.80 -21.32
C LEU A 467 12.18 37.84 -22.09
N PHE A 468 11.29 37.14 -21.38
CA PHE A 468 10.38 36.14 -21.92
C PHE A 468 8.93 36.65 -22.15
N MET A 469 8.64 37.94 -21.95
CA MET A 469 7.40 38.55 -22.44
C MET A 469 7.59 39.08 -23.87
N PRO A 470 6.64 38.83 -24.81
CA PRO A 470 6.79 39.33 -26.17
C PRO A 470 6.59 40.85 -26.22
N ALA A 471 7.59 41.56 -26.75
CA ALA A 471 7.36 42.85 -27.40
C ALA A 471 6.50 42.63 -28.65
N GLN A 472 5.65 43.61 -28.96
CA GLN A 472 4.74 43.62 -30.11
C GLN A 472 5.48 43.45 -31.45
N LEU A 473 5.73 42.20 -31.84
CA LEU A 473 6.25 41.82 -33.16
C LEU A 473 5.34 40.73 -33.72
N ASP A 474 4.22 41.15 -34.31
CA ASP A 474 3.73 40.66 -35.61
C ASP A 474 2.42 41.42 -35.94
N LYS A 475 2.54 42.62 -36.54
CA LYS A 475 1.41 43.29 -37.20
C LYS A 475 1.33 42.99 -38.70
N ASN A 476 2.29 42.24 -39.25
CA ASN A 476 2.39 42.02 -40.70
C ASN A 476 2.00 40.61 -41.16
N ARG A 477 1.41 39.77 -40.28
CA ARG A 477 1.02 38.39 -40.64
C ARG A 477 -0.50 38.15 -40.67
N ASP A 478 -1.29 39.23 -40.58
CA ASP A 478 -2.74 39.14 -40.41
C ASP A 478 -3.58 39.05 -41.69
N ALA A 479 -2.96 39.07 -42.87
CA ALA A 479 -3.67 39.09 -44.14
C ALA A 479 -4.03 37.70 -44.72
N GLU A 480 -3.48 36.59 -44.24
CA GLU A 480 -3.59 35.29 -44.95
C GLU A 480 -4.47 34.23 -44.27
N THR A 481 -4.96 34.44 -43.05
CA THR A 481 -5.62 33.33 -42.32
C THR A 481 -7.12 33.20 -42.60
N GLY A 482 -7.79 34.20 -43.17
CA GLY A 482 -9.24 34.18 -43.43
C GLY A 482 -10.13 34.00 -42.18
N LEU A 483 -9.53 33.97 -40.98
CA LEU A 483 -10.23 33.75 -39.72
C LEU A 483 -10.94 35.04 -39.28
N THR A 484 -12.19 34.88 -38.87
CA THR A 484 -12.95 35.98 -38.24
C THR A 484 -12.29 36.41 -36.93
N VAL A 485 -12.58 37.64 -36.49
CA VAL A 485 -12.05 38.20 -35.23
C VAL A 485 -12.36 37.28 -34.03
N ALA A 486 -13.54 36.66 -34.01
CA ALA A 486 -13.94 35.71 -32.97
C ALA A 486 -13.08 34.43 -32.99
N GLN A 487 -12.83 33.86 -34.17
CA GLN A 487 -12.00 32.66 -34.32
C GLN A 487 -10.53 32.93 -34.00
N LYS A 488 -10.01 34.11 -34.33
CA LYS A 488 -8.66 34.53 -33.93
C LYS A 488 -8.55 34.63 -32.41
N HIS A 489 -9.54 35.24 -31.76
CA HIS A 489 -9.58 35.36 -30.31
C HIS A 489 -9.67 33.98 -29.62
N GLU A 490 -10.51 33.08 -30.14
CA GLU A 490 -10.66 31.73 -29.60
C GLU A 490 -9.36 30.92 -29.74
N LEU A 491 -8.70 30.99 -30.90
CA LEU A 491 -7.39 30.36 -31.13
C LEU A 491 -6.30 30.94 -30.21
N GLU A 492 -6.32 32.25 -29.95
CA GLU A 492 -5.40 32.88 -28.99
C GLU A 492 -5.66 32.43 -27.55
N VAL A 493 -6.92 32.29 -27.15
CA VAL A 493 -7.31 31.76 -25.84
C VAL A 493 -6.86 30.31 -25.68
N GLU A 494 -7.05 29.46 -26.70
CA GLU A 494 -6.56 28.08 -26.68
C GLU A 494 -5.03 28.00 -26.62
N ARG A 495 -4.33 28.79 -27.43
CA ARG A 495 -2.86 28.88 -27.39
C ARG A 495 -2.36 29.37 -26.04
N PHE A 496 -3.04 30.33 -25.43
CA PHE A 496 -2.73 30.82 -24.10
C PHE A 496 -2.93 29.73 -23.04
N LYS A 497 -4.05 29.01 -23.07
CA LYS A 497 -4.30 27.86 -22.18
C LYS A 497 -3.26 26.75 -22.36
N ALA A 498 -2.90 26.41 -23.60
CA ALA A 498 -1.88 25.42 -23.88
C ALA A 498 -0.48 25.85 -23.37
N ARG A 499 -0.14 27.14 -23.50
CA ARG A 499 1.09 27.71 -22.94
C ARG A 499 1.10 27.71 -21.41
N GLN A 500 -0.01 28.07 -20.76
CA GLN A 500 -0.16 28.00 -19.31
C GLN A 500 -0.02 26.56 -18.80
N LEU A 501 -0.62 25.60 -19.49
CA LEU A 501 -0.50 24.18 -19.17
C LEU A 501 0.96 23.70 -19.30
N LYS A 502 1.63 24.06 -20.41
CA LYS A 502 3.04 23.73 -20.66
C LYS A 502 3.98 24.36 -19.63
N ASN A 503 3.75 25.62 -19.25
CA ASN A 503 4.55 26.32 -18.24
C ASN A 503 4.32 25.74 -16.84
N LYS A 504 3.08 25.37 -16.50
CA LYS A 504 2.75 24.70 -15.23
C LYS A 504 3.39 23.31 -15.16
N GLU A 505 3.35 22.55 -16.27
CA GLU A 505 4.00 21.24 -16.35
C GLU A 505 5.53 21.34 -16.25
N MET A 506 6.13 22.35 -16.91
CA MET A 506 7.56 22.63 -16.81
C MET A 506 7.96 23.07 -15.39
N GLY A 507 7.18 23.94 -14.75
CA GLY A 507 7.39 24.34 -13.35
C GLY A 507 7.28 23.15 -12.38
N ARG A 508 6.32 22.25 -12.61
CA ARG A 508 6.21 20.98 -11.86
C ARG A 508 7.43 20.10 -12.06
N LYS A 509 7.86 19.88 -13.31
CA LYS A 509 9.05 19.08 -13.63
C LYS A 509 10.32 19.68 -13.01
N VAL A 510 10.47 21.00 -13.00
CA VAL A 510 11.59 21.70 -12.35
C VAL A 510 11.53 21.56 -10.82
N ALA A 511 10.35 21.67 -10.20
CA ALA A 511 10.18 21.47 -8.77
C ALA A 511 10.43 20.01 -8.34
N GLU A 512 9.92 19.04 -9.09
CA GLU A 512 10.17 17.61 -8.89
C GLU A 512 11.66 17.29 -9.07
N ALA A 513 12.32 17.85 -10.09
CA ALA A 513 13.76 17.71 -10.28
C ALA A 513 14.57 18.34 -9.15
N ARG A 514 14.17 19.51 -8.63
CA ARG A 514 14.82 20.14 -7.47
C ARG A 514 14.65 19.34 -6.19
N ILE A 515 13.47 18.80 -5.93
CA ILE A 515 13.21 17.94 -4.76
C ILE A 515 13.99 16.62 -4.89
N ALA A 516 14.02 16.03 -6.08
CA ALA A 516 14.78 14.82 -6.35
C ALA A 516 16.29 15.08 -6.18
N ASN A 517 16.81 16.20 -6.68
CA ASN A 517 18.22 16.59 -6.48
C ASN A 517 18.53 16.86 -5.01
N HIS A 518 17.69 17.61 -4.29
CA HIS A 518 17.93 17.89 -2.88
C HIS A 518 17.91 16.62 -2.02
N ARG A 519 16.96 15.71 -2.25
CA ARG A 519 16.92 14.40 -1.59
C ARG A 519 18.12 13.54 -1.99
N ALA A 520 18.53 13.57 -3.25
CA ALA A 520 19.72 12.87 -3.70
C ALA A 520 20.98 13.42 -3.02
N GLU A 521 21.13 14.74 -2.90
CA GLU A 521 22.23 15.39 -2.19
C GLU A 521 22.23 15.07 -0.70
N GLU A 522 21.06 15.04 -0.05
CA GLU A 522 20.93 14.71 1.37
C GLU A 522 21.19 13.23 1.63
N THR A 523 20.65 12.33 0.81
CA THR A 523 20.99 10.90 0.80
C THR A 523 22.47 10.69 0.55
N GLU A 524 23.07 11.37 -0.44
CA GLU A 524 24.48 11.23 -0.77
C GLU A 524 25.36 11.72 0.36
N ARG A 525 24.96 12.81 1.04
CA ARG A 525 25.63 13.28 2.26
C ARG A 525 25.50 12.27 3.40
N LEU A 526 24.34 11.65 3.58
CA LEU A 526 24.10 10.65 4.61
C LEU A 526 24.92 9.38 4.35
N LEU A 527 24.88 8.87 3.11
CA LEU A 527 25.64 7.71 2.67
C LEU A 527 27.14 7.96 2.76
N SER A 528 27.62 9.15 2.36
CA SER A 528 29.04 9.52 2.51
C SER A 528 29.46 9.60 3.98
N THR A 529 28.57 10.09 4.85
CA THR A 529 28.83 10.17 6.30
C THR A 529 28.90 8.76 6.91
N ILE A 530 27.93 7.91 6.61
CA ILE A 530 27.87 6.53 7.10
C ILE A 530 29.04 5.70 6.53
N ALA A 531 29.39 5.89 5.25
CA ALA A 531 30.51 5.22 4.61
C ALA A 531 31.83 5.62 5.30
N ALA A 532 32.04 6.91 5.55
CA ALA A 532 33.20 7.41 6.29
C ALA A 532 33.26 6.88 7.74
N GLU A 533 32.13 6.84 8.45
CA GLU A 533 32.01 6.31 9.82
C GLU A 533 32.29 4.81 9.90
N LEU A 534 31.91 4.06 8.88
CA LEU A 534 32.13 2.60 8.80
C LEU A 534 33.46 2.23 8.13
N HIS A 535 34.26 3.21 7.73
CA HIS A 535 35.50 3.03 6.94
C HIS A 535 35.27 2.18 5.67
N MET A 536 34.12 2.37 5.03
CA MET A 536 33.70 1.73 3.79
C MET A 536 33.66 2.76 2.66
N ASP A 537 33.89 2.32 1.42
CA ASP A 537 33.52 3.15 0.28
C ASP A 537 32.00 3.08 0.04
N ARG A 538 31.51 3.96 -0.84
CA ARG A 538 30.08 4.10 -1.14
C ARG A 538 29.46 2.82 -1.70
N GLU A 539 30.16 2.12 -2.58
CA GLU A 539 29.65 0.88 -3.16
C GLU A 539 29.57 -0.19 -2.09
N GLN A 540 30.60 -0.32 -1.25
CA GLN A 540 30.60 -1.23 -0.10
C GLN A 540 29.45 -0.96 0.89
N LEU A 541 29.10 0.30 1.15
CA LEU A 541 27.97 0.64 2.00
C LEU A 541 26.62 0.26 1.36
N ILE A 542 26.45 0.51 0.06
CA ILE A 542 25.24 0.15 -0.67
C ILE A 542 25.08 -1.37 -0.70
N HIS A 543 26.17 -2.10 -0.97
CA HIS A 543 26.21 -3.56 -0.86
C HIS A 543 25.79 -3.99 0.55
N ARG A 544 26.39 -3.45 1.61
CA ARG A 544 26.03 -3.82 2.98
C ARG A 544 24.58 -3.53 3.36
N ILE A 545 24.01 -2.38 2.96
CA ILE A 545 22.59 -2.05 3.19
C ILE A 545 21.70 -3.07 2.47
N PHE A 546 22.12 -3.49 1.28
CA PHE A 546 21.42 -4.44 0.47
C PHE A 546 21.59 -5.87 0.99
N ASP A 547 22.76 -6.27 1.44
CA ASP A 547 23.04 -7.52 2.16
C ASP A 547 22.17 -7.58 3.42
N ASP A 548 22.07 -6.50 4.19
CA ASP A 548 21.17 -6.42 5.35
C ASP A 548 19.68 -6.51 4.93
N MET A 549 19.31 -6.00 3.75
CA MET A 549 17.94 -6.05 3.21
C MET A 549 17.61 -7.43 2.62
N VAL A 550 18.59 -8.13 2.04
CA VAL A 550 18.52 -9.48 1.50
C VAL A 550 18.58 -10.50 2.63
N ASP A 551 19.50 -10.35 3.58
CA ASP A 551 19.49 -11.03 4.86
C ASP A 551 18.19 -10.75 5.59
N TRP A 552 17.58 -9.57 5.48
CA TRP A 552 16.23 -9.31 6.01
C TRP A 552 15.12 -10.04 5.22
N MET A 553 15.17 -10.05 3.89
CA MET A 553 14.26 -10.84 3.04
C MET A 553 14.35 -12.34 3.32
N ILE A 554 15.56 -12.81 3.66
CA ILE A 554 15.87 -14.20 3.98
C ILE A 554 15.58 -14.48 5.48
N SER A 555 15.81 -13.51 6.38
CA SER A 555 15.67 -13.64 7.85
C SER A 555 14.31 -13.23 8.40
N ASP A 556 13.39 -12.70 7.58
CA ASP A 556 11.95 -12.79 7.82
C ASP A 556 11.45 -14.26 7.79
N GLN A 557 12.36 -15.23 7.66
CA GLN A 557 12.17 -16.61 8.09
C GLN A 557 12.92 -17.05 9.38
N THR A 558 13.93 -16.33 9.93
CA THR A 558 14.63 -16.79 11.17
C THR A 558 15.41 -15.83 12.11
N SER A 559 15.69 -14.53 11.88
CA SER A 559 16.51 -13.78 12.89
C SER A 559 16.46 -12.25 12.92
N SER A 560 16.16 -11.67 14.10
CA SER A 560 16.07 -10.21 14.34
C SER A 560 17.08 -9.62 15.34
N GLU A 561 18.23 -10.25 15.59
CA GLU A 561 19.10 -9.82 16.73
C GLU A 561 20.34 -9.00 16.36
N LYS A 562 20.73 -8.85 15.08
CA LYS A 562 22.07 -8.31 14.76
C LYS A 562 22.17 -6.90 14.19
N SER A 563 21.13 -6.31 13.59
CA SER A 563 21.33 -5.08 12.82
C SER A 563 21.27 -3.77 13.60
N GLY A 564 20.89 -3.75 14.88
CA GLY A 564 20.91 -2.53 15.72
C GLY A 564 20.01 -1.36 15.22
N LEU A 565 19.30 -1.53 14.11
CA LEU A 565 18.40 -0.56 13.51
C LEU A 565 17.09 -0.54 14.31
N LYS A 566 17.01 0.37 15.30
CA LYS A 566 15.74 0.75 15.94
C LYS A 566 14.91 1.55 14.92
N GLY A 567 14.03 0.86 14.20
CA GLY A 567 13.09 1.45 13.25
C GLY A 567 11.96 0.49 12.89
N ARG A 568 10.80 1.05 12.54
CA ARG A 568 9.60 0.33 12.07
C ARG A 568 9.98 -0.67 10.97
N ARG A 569 9.54 -1.92 11.10
CA ARG A 569 9.74 -2.95 10.09
C ARG A 569 8.92 -2.60 8.84
N PRO A 570 9.51 -2.52 7.63
CA PRO A 570 8.74 -2.43 6.40
C PRO A 570 7.90 -3.70 6.25
N ASN A 571 6.62 -3.58 5.86
CA ASN A 571 5.83 -4.77 5.56
C ASN A 571 6.31 -5.38 4.20
N THR A 572 6.04 -6.66 3.94
CA THR A 572 6.42 -7.35 2.69
C THR A 572 5.97 -6.60 1.42
N ARG A 573 4.90 -5.81 1.53
CA ARG A 573 4.39 -4.95 0.47
C ARG A 573 5.29 -3.73 0.23
N GLU A 574 5.78 -3.06 1.27
CA GLU A 574 6.74 -1.96 1.15
C GLU A 574 8.03 -2.42 0.47
N LEU A 575 8.55 -3.59 0.83
CA LEU A 575 9.71 -4.17 0.14
C LEU A 575 9.39 -4.46 -1.34
N THR A 576 8.23 -5.07 -1.63
CA THR A 576 7.81 -5.32 -3.01
C THR A 576 7.69 -4.01 -3.79
N ASP A 577 7.18 -2.96 -3.15
CA ASP A 577 7.07 -1.62 -3.72
C ASP A 577 8.46 -0.98 -3.92
N ILE A 578 9.43 -1.24 -3.04
CA ILE A 578 10.83 -0.81 -3.18
C ILE A 578 11.50 -1.49 -4.38
N LEU A 579 11.42 -2.82 -4.48
CA LEU A 579 12.04 -3.60 -5.56
C LEU A 579 11.40 -3.33 -6.92
N ARG A 580 10.14 -2.86 -6.95
CA ARG A 580 9.42 -2.45 -8.17
C ARG A 580 9.56 -0.96 -8.49
N GLY A 581 10.40 -0.22 -7.76
CA GLY A 581 10.59 1.21 -7.97
C GLY A 581 9.36 2.07 -7.67
N ARG A 582 8.34 1.52 -7.00
CA ARG A 582 7.17 2.27 -6.52
C ARG A 582 7.49 3.05 -5.25
N MET A 583 8.47 2.59 -4.48
CA MET A 583 9.05 3.27 -3.34
C MET A 583 10.57 3.33 -3.48
N ARG A 584 11.19 4.37 -2.92
CA ARG A 584 12.64 4.44 -2.76
C ARG A 584 12.98 4.19 -1.31
N ALA A 585 13.85 3.22 -1.03
CA ALA A 585 14.39 3.03 0.31
C ALA A 585 15.68 3.85 0.44
N ALA A 586 15.74 4.74 1.43
CA ALA A 586 16.87 5.65 1.65
C ALA A 586 17.25 6.53 0.43
N GLY A 587 16.32 6.79 -0.49
CA GLY A 587 16.58 7.53 -1.74
C GLY A 587 17.21 6.69 -2.87
N LEU A 588 17.54 5.42 -2.59
CA LEU A 588 18.05 4.46 -3.55
C LEU A 588 16.90 3.83 -4.35
N ASP A 589 17.22 3.50 -5.60
CA ASP A 589 16.33 2.86 -6.55
C ASP A 589 16.82 1.43 -6.76
N PHE A 590 16.08 0.46 -6.21
CA PHE A 590 16.42 -0.95 -6.28
C PHE A 590 15.78 -1.64 -7.49
N GLU A 591 15.10 -0.87 -8.34
CA GLU A 591 14.49 -1.40 -9.54
C GLU A 591 15.55 -1.82 -10.57
N GLY A 592 15.60 -3.11 -10.88
CA GLY A 592 16.65 -3.71 -11.72
C GLY A 592 17.66 -4.58 -10.95
N PHE A 593 17.58 -4.60 -9.62
CA PHE A 593 18.32 -5.55 -8.79
C PHE A 593 17.57 -6.87 -8.71
N VAL A 594 18.23 -7.97 -9.06
CA VAL A 594 17.62 -9.30 -9.19
C VAL A 594 18.43 -10.33 -8.41
N LEU A 595 17.81 -10.98 -7.42
CA LEU A 595 18.43 -12.10 -6.72
C LEU A 595 18.52 -13.32 -7.66
N ASP A 596 19.69 -13.95 -7.73
CA ASP A 596 20.00 -15.11 -8.58
C ASP A 596 18.95 -16.25 -8.48
N SER A 597 18.51 -16.54 -7.27
CA SER A 597 17.54 -17.59 -6.97
C SER A 597 16.12 -17.19 -7.35
N ILE A 598 15.79 -15.90 -7.32
CA ILE A 598 14.53 -15.39 -7.86
C ILE A 598 14.55 -15.44 -9.38
N LEU A 599 15.66 -15.06 -10.03
CA LEU A 599 15.81 -15.20 -11.46
C LEU A 599 15.65 -16.66 -11.90
N THR A 600 16.32 -17.58 -11.22
CA THR A 600 16.22 -19.02 -11.47
C THR A 600 14.78 -19.53 -11.36
N ALA A 601 14.06 -19.14 -10.30
CA ALA A 601 12.65 -19.52 -10.12
C ALA A 601 11.75 -18.95 -11.23
N ASN A 602 12.02 -17.74 -11.72
CA ASN A 602 11.27 -17.15 -12.83
C ASN A 602 11.55 -17.86 -14.17
N ILE A 603 12.80 -18.25 -14.43
CA ILE A 603 13.18 -19.05 -15.60
C ILE A 603 12.43 -20.40 -15.58
N GLU A 604 12.40 -21.08 -14.44
CA GLU A 604 11.68 -22.34 -14.28
C GLU A 604 10.17 -22.19 -14.46
N ALA A 605 9.59 -21.11 -13.92
CA ALA A 605 8.19 -20.78 -14.11
C ALA A 605 7.85 -20.56 -15.59
N ILE A 606 8.65 -19.78 -16.33
CA ILE A 606 8.45 -19.54 -17.76
C ILE A 606 8.58 -20.84 -18.55
N ARG A 607 9.57 -21.69 -18.25
CA ARG A 607 9.69 -23.02 -18.86
C ARG A 607 8.48 -23.90 -18.57
N SER A 608 7.91 -23.82 -17.37
CA SER A 608 6.68 -24.53 -17.03
C SER A 608 5.49 -24.04 -17.85
N ILE A 609 5.37 -22.72 -18.04
CA ILE A 609 4.32 -22.13 -18.87
C ILE A 609 4.48 -22.55 -20.34
N ARG A 610 5.70 -22.52 -20.89
CA ARG A 610 5.97 -22.99 -22.26
C ARG A 610 5.55 -24.44 -22.46
N ARG A 611 5.96 -25.35 -21.57
CA ARG A 611 5.50 -26.76 -21.62
C ARG A 611 3.98 -26.89 -21.59
N ARG A 612 3.31 -26.11 -20.74
CA ARG A 612 1.85 -26.10 -20.69
C ARG A 612 1.22 -25.59 -22.00
N ILE A 613 1.80 -24.56 -22.60
CA ILE A 613 1.37 -24.04 -23.90
C ILE A 613 1.57 -25.11 -24.98
N ASP A 614 2.70 -25.80 -24.99
CA ASP A 614 2.96 -26.89 -25.93
C ASP A 614 1.94 -28.03 -25.77
N ASP A 615 1.64 -28.43 -24.53
CA ASP A 615 0.64 -29.46 -24.22
C ASP A 615 -0.77 -29.07 -24.71
N VAL A 616 -1.12 -27.78 -24.63
CA VAL A 616 -2.40 -27.25 -25.13
C VAL A 616 -2.40 -27.12 -26.65
N SER A 617 -1.23 -26.87 -27.26
CA SER A 617 -1.08 -26.61 -28.70
C SER A 617 -2.08 -25.56 -29.22
N PRO A 618 -2.07 -24.33 -28.69
CA PRO A 618 -3.07 -23.32 -29.01
C PRO A 618 -2.99 -22.84 -30.45
N ASP A 619 -4.13 -22.44 -31.00
CA ASP A 619 -4.23 -21.68 -32.24
C ASP A 619 -3.81 -20.22 -32.06
N ALA A 620 -3.95 -19.70 -30.84
CA ALA A 620 -3.69 -18.33 -30.49
C ALA A 620 -3.35 -18.17 -29.00
N ILE A 621 -2.35 -17.35 -28.71
CA ILE A 621 -2.01 -16.86 -27.37
C ILE A 621 -2.52 -15.42 -27.27
N LEU A 622 -3.31 -15.12 -26.25
CA LEU A 622 -3.91 -13.82 -26.02
C LEU A 622 -3.30 -13.21 -24.77
N THR A 623 -3.01 -11.92 -24.85
CA THR A 623 -2.45 -11.20 -23.72
C THR A 623 -2.93 -9.75 -23.70
N VAL A 624 -3.03 -9.17 -22.50
CA VAL A 624 -3.51 -7.81 -22.29
C VAL A 624 -2.37 -6.93 -21.81
N GLU A 625 -2.36 -5.69 -22.31
CA GLU A 625 -1.37 -4.64 -22.07
C GLU A 625 -0.70 -4.62 -20.67
N ARG A 626 0.59 -4.24 -20.67
CA ARG A 626 1.53 -4.19 -19.53
C ARG A 626 2.07 -5.57 -19.14
N GLY A 627 1.80 -6.04 -17.92
CA GLY A 627 2.35 -7.26 -17.35
C GLY A 627 2.12 -8.48 -18.25
N GLY A 628 0.88 -8.70 -18.70
CA GLY A 628 0.57 -9.79 -19.63
C GLY A 628 1.42 -9.76 -20.90
N VAL A 629 1.60 -8.58 -21.51
CA VAL A 629 2.40 -8.45 -22.75
C VAL A 629 3.87 -8.78 -22.46
N PHE A 630 4.40 -8.33 -21.33
CA PHE A 630 5.77 -8.67 -20.94
C PHE A 630 5.93 -10.18 -20.69
N LEU A 631 4.98 -10.82 -20.02
CA LEU A 631 4.98 -12.28 -19.84
C LEU A 631 4.94 -13.02 -21.18
N ALA A 632 4.08 -12.58 -22.10
CA ALA A 632 3.99 -13.16 -23.44
C ALA A 632 5.33 -13.04 -24.18
N ASP A 633 5.97 -11.88 -24.15
CA ASP A 633 7.30 -11.68 -24.75
C ASP A 633 8.35 -12.59 -24.11
N ALA A 634 8.32 -12.77 -22.78
CA ALA A 634 9.23 -13.67 -22.09
C ALA A 634 8.99 -15.13 -22.50
N ILE A 635 7.74 -15.52 -22.70
CA ILE A 635 7.37 -16.86 -23.19
C ILE A 635 7.82 -17.05 -24.64
N THR A 636 7.72 -16.04 -25.50
CA THR A 636 7.98 -16.17 -26.95
C THR A 636 9.41 -15.79 -27.37
N GLN A 637 10.25 -15.30 -26.45
CA GLN A 637 11.58 -14.76 -26.73
C GLN A 637 12.47 -15.65 -27.61
N SER A 638 12.44 -16.97 -27.44
CA SER A 638 13.19 -17.94 -28.24
C SER A 638 12.34 -18.72 -29.25
N ASP A 639 11.04 -18.44 -29.35
CA ASP A 639 10.09 -19.24 -30.12
C ASP A 639 9.29 -18.38 -31.10
N GLN A 640 9.79 -18.31 -32.33
CA GLN A 640 9.13 -17.62 -33.43
C GLN A 640 7.79 -18.25 -33.83
N GLY A 641 7.56 -19.53 -33.51
CA GLY A 641 6.28 -20.19 -33.73
C GLY A 641 5.21 -19.64 -32.79
N LEU A 642 5.52 -19.59 -31.49
CA LEU A 642 4.63 -19.02 -30.48
C LEU A 642 4.42 -17.52 -30.69
N GLU A 643 5.46 -16.78 -31.09
CA GLU A 643 5.35 -15.35 -31.38
C GLU A 643 4.33 -15.06 -32.50
N ARG A 644 4.30 -15.89 -33.56
CA ARG A 644 3.37 -15.72 -34.70
C ARG A 644 1.90 -15.90 -34.33
N ILE A 645 1.61 -16.69 -33.30
CA ILE A 645 0.25 -16.93 -32.81
C ILE A 645 -0.10 -16.04 -31.61
N THR A 646 0.80 -15.16 -31.18
CA THR A 646 0.58 -14.27 -30.04
C THR A 646 -0.12 -12.98 -30.46
N HIS A 647 -1.19 -12.64 -29.75
CA HIS A 647 -2.02 -11.47 -29.95
C HIS A 647 -1.97 -10.57 -28.70
N ARG A 648 -1.28 -9.43 -28.85
CA ARG A 648 -1.15 -8.40 -27.82
C ARG A 648 -2.31 -7.42 -27.94
N LEU A 649 -3.10 -7.29 -26.88
CA LEU A 649 -4.36 -6.54 -26.89
C LEU A 649 -4.29 -5.34 -25.93
N PRO A 650 -4.80 -4.16 -26.35
CA PRO A 650 -4.82 -2.98 -25.51
C PRO A 650 -5.87 -3.11 -24.40
N LYS A 651 -5.72 -2.30 -23.33
CA LYS A 651 -6.82 -2.00 -22.41
C LYS A 651 -7.65 -0.84 -22.94
N GLY A 652 -8.96 -0.86 -22.70
CA GLY A 652 -9.83 0.26 -23.02
C GLY A 652 -9.58 1.48 -22.09
N PRO A 653 -10.18 2.65 -22.39
CA PRO A 653 -9.91 3.89 -21.65
C PRO A 653 -10.21 3.85 -20.15
N LYS A 654 -11.10 2.95 -19.71
CA LYS A 654 -11.42 2.75 -18.29
C LYS A 654 -10.71 1.52 -17.70
N GLY A 655 -9.76 0.94 -18.44
CA GLY A 655 -9.03 -0.28 -18.05
C GLY A 655 -9.77 -1.58 -18.38
N GLU A 656 -10.87 -1.52 -19.12
CA GLU A 656 -11.63 -2.68 -19.57
C GLU A 656 -10.78 -3.56 -20.51
N ARG A 657 -10.81 -4.88 -20.28
CA ARG A 657 -9.96 -5.84 -21.00
C ARG A 657 -10.79 -6.72 -21.91
N THR A 658 -11.89 -7.22 -21.35
CA THR A 658 -12.78 -8.21 -21.95
C THR A 658 -13.29 -7.87 -23.35
N PRO A 659 -13.76 -6.63 -23.65
CA PRO A 659 -14.31 -6.35 -24.98
C PRO A 659 -13.29 -6.56 -26.12
N HIS A 660 -12.03 -6.19 -25.90
CA HIS A 660 -10.98 -6.34 -26.90
C HIS A 660 -10.56 -7.81 -27.06
N VAL A 661 -10.45 -8.54 -25.94
CA VAL A 661 -10.13 -9.97 -25.93
C VAL A 661 -11.24 -10.79 -26.61
N GLU A 662 -12.50 -10.56 -26.24
CA GLU A 662 -13.65 -11.23 -26.84
C GLU A 662 -13.76 -10.96 -28.34
N THR A 663 -13.65 -9.69 -28.74
CA THR A 663 -13.68 -9.31 -30.17
C THR A 663 -12.60 -10.06 -30.95
N ARG A 664 -11.38 -10.15 -30.40
CA ARG A 664 -10.29 -10.86 -31.07
C ARG A 664 -10.52 -12.36 -31.13
N ILE A 665 -10.99 -12.98 -30.04
CA ILE A 665 -11.33 -14.41 -30.02
C ILE A 665 -12.38 -14.71 -31.10
N ARG A 666 -13.47 -13.94 -31.17
CA ARG A 666 -14.53 -14.16 -32.16
C ARG A 666 -14.04 -14.02 -33.60
N GLN A 667 -13.14 -13.07 -33.88
CA GLN A 667 -12.49 -12.96 -35.19
C GLN A 667 -11.66 -14.21 -35.53
N LEU A 668 -10.93 -14.75 -34.55
CA LEU A 668 -10.11 -15.96 -34.74
C LEU A 668 -10.98 -17.21 -34.91
N ILE A 669 -12.09 -17.31 -34.17
CA ILE A 669 -13.09 -18.37 -34.35
C ILE A 669 -13.67 -18.32 -35.77
N ALA A 670 -14.01 -17.12 -36.27
CA ALA A 670 -14.46 -16.95 -37.65
C ALA A 670 -13.40 -17.37 -38.69
N ALA A 671 -12.11 -17.34 -38.33
CA ALA A 671 -11.00 -17.85 -39.13
C ALA A 671 -10.70 -19.35 -38.89
N GLY A 672 -11.56 -20.07 -38.16
CA GLY A 672 -11.47 -21.51 -37.91
C GLY A 672 -10.61 -21.92 -36.72
N LYS A 673 -10.20 -20.97 -35.86
CA LYS A 673 -9.40 -21.25 -34.66
C LYS A 673 -10.27 -21.74 -33.51
N LYS A 674 -9.76 -22.68 -32.70
CA LYS A 674 -10.54 -23.36 -31.65
C LYS A 674 -9.86 -23.42 -30.29
N ASN A 675 -8.53 -23.40 -30.22
CA ASN A 675 -7.80 -23.52 -28.97
C ASN A 675 -7.14 -22.19 -28.60
N PHE A 676 -7.53 -21.59 -27.48
CA PHE A 676 -7.02 -20.29 -27.05
C PHE A 676 -6.32 -20.39 -25.71
N VAL A 677 -5.12 -19.84 -25.61
CA VAL A 677 -4.42 -19.62 -24.34
C VAL A 677 -4.48 -18.13 -24.00
N LEU A 678 -4.78 -17.79 -22.76
CA LEU A 678 -4.66 -16.43 -22.23
C LEU A 678 -3.59 -16.39 -21.14
N VAL A 679 -2.58 -15.53 -21.29
CA VAL A 679 -1.45 -15.41 -20.34
C VAL A 679 -1.43 -14.07 -19.61
N ASP A 680 -1.18 -14.08 -18.31
CA ASP A 680 -0.96 -12.86 -17.49
C ASP A 680 -0.07 -13.18 -16.27
N PHE A 681 0.62 -12.20 -15.67
CA PHE A 681 1.27 -12.44 -14.36
C PHE A 681 0.21 -12.53 -13.25
N TYR A 682 -0.83 -11.70 -13.34
CA TYR A 682 -1.81 -11.61 -12.27
C TYR A 682 -3.24 -11.46 -12.77
N MET A 683 -4.04 -12.50 -12.57
CA MET A 683 -5.50 -12.42 -12.64
C MET A 683 -6.09 -12.34 -11.24
N GLY A 684 -6.24 -11.12 -10.72
CA GLY A 684 -7.03 -10.90 -9.50
C GLY A 684 -8.45 -11.42 -9.66
N GLY A 685 -9.15 -11.68 -8.55
CA GLY A 685 -10.51 -12.24 -8.57
C GLY A 685 -11.51 -11.48 -9.46
N GLY A 686 -11.35 -10.17 -9.61
CA GLY A 686 -12.12 -9.36 -10.57
C GLY A 686 -11.85 -9.71 -12.03
N ALA A 687 -10.58 -9.69 -12.46
CA ALA A 687 -10.19 -10.00 -13.84
C ALA A 687 -10.49 -11.46 -14.21
N SER A 688 -10.23 -12.41 -13.30
CA SER A 688 -10.59 -13.81 -13.50
C SER A 688 -12.10 -13.98 -13.71
N ARG A 689 -12.93 -13.32 -12.88
CA ARG A 689 -14.40 -13.33 -13.03
C ARG A 689 -14.86 -12.73 -14.36
N GLU A 690 -14.24 -11.63 -14.78
CA GLU A 690 -14.52 -11.01 -16.09
C GLU A 690 -14.24 -11.98 -17.24
N PHE A 691 -13.10 -12.68 -17.23
CA PHE A 691 -12.77 -13.68 -18.24
C PHE A 691 -13.68 -14.91 -18.19
N MET A 692 -14.06 -15.41 -17.01
CA MET A 692 -15.00 -16.53 -16.92
C MET A 692 -16.36 -16.19 -17.54
N ASN A 693 -16.87 -14.96 -17.31
CA ASN A 693 -18.11 -14.51 -17.93
C ASN A 693 -17.97 -14.38 -19.46
N MET A 694 -16.82 -13.90 -19.93
CA MET A 694 -16.51 -13.84 -21.36
C MET A 694 -16.48 -15.23 -22.00
N TYR A 695 -15.76 -16.19 -21.39
CA TYR A 695 -15.69 -17.56 -21.89
C TYR A 695 -17.06 -18.21 -21.94
N ARG A 696 -17.88 -18.04 -20.89
CA ARG A 696 -19.27 -18.51 -20.87
C ARG A 696 -20.04 -17.97 -22.06
N ASN A 697 -19.97 -16.67 -22.33
CA ASN A 697 -20.69 -16.05 -23.44
C ASN A 697 -20.22 -16.55 -24.81
N ILE A 698 -18.92 -16.79 -24.98
CA ILE A 698 -18.39 -17.33 -26.25
C ILE A 698 -18.81 -18.79 -26.44
N LEU A 699 -18.78 -19.59 -25.38
CA LEU A 699 -19.14 -21.02 -25.42
C LEU A 699 -20.63 -21.27 -25.69
N LEU A 700 -21.51 -20.29 -25.43
CA LEU A 700 -22.92 -20.36 -25.84
C LEU A 700 -23.07 -20.44 -27.37
N ASP A 701 -22.24 -19.70 -28.10
CA ASP A 701 -22.28 -19.64 -29.57
C ASP A 701 -21.31 -20.63 -30.22
N HIS A 702 -20.24 -21.01 -29.50
CA HIS A 702 -19.10 -21.80 -30.00
C HIS A 702 -18.65 -22.89 -29.01
N PRO A 703 -19.46 -23.94 -28.78
CA PRO A 703 -19.16 -24.99 -27.79
C PRO A 703 -17.95 -25.88 -28.15
N GLU A 704 -17.48 -25.82 -29.40
CA GLU A 704 -16.28 -26.52 -29.88
C GLU A 704 -14.96 -25.87 -29.44
N VAL A 705 -15.01 -24.63 -28.92
CA VAL A 705 -13.83 -23.87 -28.52
C VAL A 705 -13.32 -24.33 -27.15
N ARG A 706 -12.00 -24.23 -26.93
CA ARG A 706 -11.34 -24.53 -25.66
C ARG A 706 -10.47 -23.35 -25.22
N PHE A 707 -10.46 -23.11 -23.92
CA PHE A 707 -9.71 -22.03 -23.29
C PHE A 707 -8.78 -22.59 -22.21
N GLU A 708 -7.55 -22.07 -22.20
CA GLU A 708 -6.62 -22.23 -21.09
C GLU A 708 -6.21 -20.84 -20.61
N SER A 709 -6.53 -20.49 -19.36
CA SER A 709 -5.94 -19.31 -18.72
C SER A 709 -4.73 -19.73 -17.91
N ILE A 710 -3.54 -19.28 -18.30
CA ILE A 710 -2.30 -19.52 -17.56
C ILE A 710 -1.88 -18.21 -16.90
N TRP A 711 -1.52 -18.24 -15.64
CA TRP A 711 -0.92 -17.08 -15.00
C TRP A 711 0.26 -17.39 -14.11
N MET A 712 1.15 -16.42 -13.97
CA MET A 712 2.39 -16.52 -13.20
C MET A 712 2.34 -15.67 -11.94
N ARG A 713 1.99 -16.25 -10.80
CA ARG A 713 1.70 -15.50 -9.55
C ARG A 713 2.79 -15.63 -8.49
N GLU A 714 2.85 -14.64 -7.60
CA GLU A 714 3.69 -14.67 -6.41
C GLU A 714 3.11 -15.57 -5.31
N GLN A 715 3.99 -16.26 -4.59
CA GLN A 715 3.65 -17.21 -3.54
C GLN A 715 3.16 -16.52 -2.26
N HIS A 716 3.77 -15.39 -1.84
CA HIS A 716 3.57 -14.83 -0.50
C HIS A 716 2.97 -13.41 -0.44
N GLY A 717 2.70 -12.77 -1.58
CA GLY A 717 2.28 -11.37 -1.62
C GLY A 717 0.82 -11.07 -1.26
N PHE A 718 -0.08 -12.07 -1.23
CA PHE A 718 -1.53 -11.82 -1.27
C PHE A 718 -2.39 -12.65 -0.30
N GLU A 719 -1.82 -13.65 0.36
CA GLU A 719 -2.58 -14.55 1.24
C GLU A 719 -2.86 -13.96 2.63
N ARG A 720 -2.21 -12.83 2.99
CA ARG A 720 -2.38 -12.19 4.31
C ARG A 720 -3.60 -11.28 4.45
N ASN A 721 -4.32 -10.95 3.37
CA ASN A 721 -5.52 -10.10 3.46
C ASN A 721 -6.83 -10.87 3.76
N THR A 722 -6.77 -12.16 4.09
CA THR A 722 -7.96 -12.95 4.40
C THR A 722 -8.52 -12.71 5.82
N GLU A 723 -7.80 -12.04 6.71
CA GLU A 723 -8.26 -11.82 8.10
C GLU A 723 -9.31 -10.70 8.24
N ASN A 724 -9.40 -9.75 7.29
CA ASN A 724 -10.34 -8.61 7.38
C ASN A 724 -11.51 -8.66 6.37
N GLY A 725 -11.72 -9.77 5.66
CA GLY A 725 -12.87 -9.92 4.73
C GLY A 725 -12.86 -9.02 3.47
N LEU A 726 -11.83 -8.20 3.27
CA LEU A 726 -11.60 -7.39 2.06
C LEU A 726 -10.50 -7.96 1.15
N GLY A 727 -9.92 -9.11 1.49
CA GLY A 727 -8.97 -9.82 0.64
C GLY A 727 -9.60 -10.24 -0.68
N LEU A 728 -8.82 -10.14 -1.76
CA LEU A 728 -9.13 -10.82 -3.01
C LEU A 728 -9.28 -12.30 -2.68
N GLU A 729 -10.51 -12.83 -2.80
CA GLU A 729 -10.82 -14.22 -2.49
C GLU A 729 -9.79 -15.15 -3.13
N ALA A 730 -9.36 -16.18 -2.39
CA ALA A 730 -8.60 -17.27 -2.97
C ALA A 730 -9.30 -17.75 -4.25
N PHE A 731 -8.52 -17.93 -5.30
CA PHE A 731 -9.02 -18.31 -6.61
C PHE A 731 -9.93 -19.56 -6.51
N LYS A 732 -11.19 -19.44 -6.92
CA LYS A 732 -12.26 -20.44 -6.70
C LYS A 732 -12.27 -21.59 -7.72
N GLY A 733 -11.20 -21.77 -8.50
CA GLY A 733 -11.16 -22.76 -9.59
C GLY A 733 -11.97 -22.32 -10.81
N THR A 734 -12.06 -23.20 -11.80
CA THR A 734 -13.01 -23.03 -12.90
C THR A 734 -14.42 -23.37 -12.39
N PRO A 735 -15.43 -22.53 -12.65
CA PRO A 735 -16.83 -22.88 -12.36
C PRO A 735 -17.22 -24.22 -13.01
N GLU A 736 -18.00 -25.05 -12.33
CA GLU A 736 -18.42 -26.38 -12.78
C GLU A 736 -19.02 -26.35 -14.20
N ASP A 737 -19.81 -25.31 -14.53
CA ASP A 737 -20.42 -25.14 -15.84
C ASP A 737 -19.42 -24.92 -16.99
N LEU A 738 -18.17 -24.57 -16.66
CA LEU A 738 -17.10 -24.28 -17.63
C LEU A 738 -15.98 -25.33 -17.65
N GLU A 739 -15.92 -26.26 -16.69
CA GLU A 739 -14.80 -27.22 -16.54
C GLU A 739 -14.54 -28.07 -17.79
N HIS A 740 -15.58 -28.34 -18.59
CA HIS A 740 -15.48 -29.12 -19.82
C HIS A 740 -14.74 -28.40 -20.96
N ALA A 741 -14.59 -27.07 -20.88
CA ALA A 741 -14.02 -26.25 -21.95
C ALA A 741 -12.98 -25.22 -21.50
N VAL A 742 -12.89 -24.93 -20.20
CA VAL A 742 -11.99 -23.93 -19.63
C VAL A 742 -11.10 -24.57 -18.57
N THR A 743 -9.80 -24.49 -18.75
CA THR A 743 -8.81 -24.87 -17.73
C THR A 743 -8.05 -23.63 -17.26
N GLN A 744 -7.72 -23.60 -15.98
CA GLN A 744 -6.98 -22.51 -15.36
C GLN A 744 -5.74 -23.06 -14.67
N THR A 745 -4.57 -22.56 -15.07
CA THR A 745 -3.27 -23.03 -14.57
C THR A 745 -2.54 -21.89 -13.88
N ALA A 746 -2.26 -22.07 -12.59
CA ALA A 746 -1.44 -21.16 -11.81
C ALA A 746 0.00 -21.69 -11.74
N VAL A 747 0.95 -20.91 -12.22
CA VAL A 747 2.39 -21.16 -12.01
C VAL A 747 2.88 -20.21 -10.93
N THR A 748 3.31 -20.74 -9.79
CA THR A 748 3.73 -19.92 -8.64
C THR A 748 5.25 -19.73 -8.63
N THR A 749 5.70 -18.50 -8.40
CA THR A 749 7.09 -18.16 -8.09
C THR A 749 7.14 -17.37 -6.78
N ARG A 750 8.32 -17.26 -6.14
CA ARG A 750 8.47 -16.49 -4.89
C ARG A 750 8.23 -15.00 -5.11
N PHE A 751 8.80 -14.47 -6.19
CA PHE A 751 8.69 -13.07 -6.60
C PHE A 751 8.67 -13.03 -8.12
N VAL A 752 7.75 -12.27 -8.71
CA VAL A 752 7.59 -12.18 -10.15
C VAL A 752 8.47 -11.05 -10.70
N LEU A 753 9.35 -11.37 -11.64
CA LEU A 753 10.18 -10.38 -12.32
C LEU A 753 9.45 -9.80 -13.53
N GLY A 754 9.46 -8.48 -13.63
CA GLY A 754 8.90 -7.74 -14.76
C GLY A 754 7.39 -7.46 -14.70
N ASP A 755 6.69 -7.89 -13.65
CA ASP A 755 5.39 -7.27 -13.36
C ASP A 755 5.60 -6.01 -12.52
N ASP A 756 4.96 -4.91 -12.93
CA ASP A 756 5.04 -3.60 -12.28
C ASP A 756 6.44 -2.98 -12.08
N MET A 757 7.46 -3.47 -12.79
CA MET A 757 8.75 -2.80 -12.94
C MET A 757 8.64 -1.71 -14.03
N ASN A 758 8.50 -0.45 -13.65
CA ASN A 758 8.58 0.71 -14.54
C ASN A 758 9.77 0.69 -15.52
N VAL A 759 10.97 0.27 -15.08
CA VAL A 759 12.21 0.33 -15.88
C VAL A 759 12.21 -0.56 -17.10
N ILE A 760 11.35 -1.58 -17.16
CA ILE A 760 11.20 -2.44 -18.35
C ILE A 760 10.04 -2.00 -19.24
N PHE A 761 9.13 -1.16 -18.74
CA PHE A 761 8.04 -0.57 -19.53
C PHE A 761 8.45 0.76 -20.15
N ASP A 762 9.50 1.40 -19.64
CA ASP A 762 10.17 2.52 -20.29
C ASP A 762 11.04 2.01 -21.46
N PRO A 763 10.67 2.28 -22.72
CA PRO A 763 11.40 1.80 -23.89
C PRO A 763 12.82 2.37 -24.00
N ASP A 764 13.08 3.52 -23.36
CA ASP A 764 14.35 4.24 -23.41
C ASP A 764 15.24 3.95 -22.20
N SER A 765 14.76 3.13 -21.25
CA SER A 765 15.49 2.77 -20.04
C SER A 765 16.87 2.18 -20.35
N GLN A 766 17.90 2.88 -19.88
CA GLN A 766 19.31 2.49 -20.00
C GLN A 766 19.88 1.91 -18.69
N LYS A 767 19.03 1.49 -17.76
CA LYS A 767 19.47 0.97 -16.46
C LYS A 767 20.02 -0.46 -16.61
N PRO A 768 21.13 -0.80 -15.94
CA PRO A 768 21.62 -2.17 -15.92
C PRO A 768 20.67 -3.08 -15.13
N ILE A 769 20.67 -4.37 -15.48
CA ILE A 769 20.20 -5.42 -14.57
C ILE A 769 21.38 -5.87 -13.72
N ILE A 770 21.22 -5.82 -12.39
CA ILE A 770 22.25 -6.19 -11.43
C ILE A 770 21.81 -7.48 -10.75
N ILE A 771 22.57 -8.54 -10.97
CA ILE A 771 22.32 -9.86 -10.38
C ILE A 771 23.24 -10.03 -9.18
N PHE A 772 22.66 -10.42 -8.05
CA PHE A 772 23.36 -10.70 -6.81
C PHE A 772 23.02 -12.09 -6.31
N ASP A 773 23.92 -12.69 -5.54
CA ASP A 773 23.69 -14.00 -4.91
C ASP A 773 23.03 -13.87 -3.52
N ARG A 774 22.84 -14.99 -2.83
CA ARG A 774 22.22 -15.01 -1.49
C ARG A 774 23.04 -14.36 -0.39
N LYS A 775 24.33 -14.09 -0.62
CA LYS A 775 25.19 -13.33 0.29
C LYS A 775 25.11 -11.83 0.02
N GLY A 776 24.41 -11.44 -1.05
CA GLY A 776 24.27 -10.07 -1.53
C GLY A 776 25.45 -9.59 -2.37
N ASP A 777 26.43 -10.48 -2.62
CA ASP A 777 27.53 -10.23 -3.55
C ASP A 777 26.95 -10.02 -4.96
N VAL A 778 27.32 -8.92 -5.62
CA VAL A 778 26.97 -8.73 -7.04
C VAL A 778 27.80 -9.69 -7.87
N ILE A 779 27.11 -10.64 -8.48
CA ILE A 779 27.71 -11.66 -9.34
C ILE A 779 27.74 -11.22 -10.80
N GLN A 780 26.85 -10.28 -11.19
CA GLN A 780 26.81 -9.78 -12.56
C GLN A 780 26.14 -8.42 -12.65
N GLN A 781 26.66 -7.54 -13.51
CA GLN A 781 26.02 -6.29 -13.90
C GLN A 781 25.93 -6.23 -15.43
N ILE A 782 24.71 -6.14 -15.96
CA ILE A 782 24.47 -6.22 -17.40
C ILE A 782 23.86 -4.88 -17.87
N PRO A 783 24.67 -3.96 -18.40
CA PRO A 783 24.17 -2.71 -18.96
C PRO A 783 23.55 -2.92 -20.36
N PRO A 784 22.54 -2.12 -20.75
CA PRO A 784 22.12 -2.01 -22.15
C PRO A 784 23.32 -1.72 -23.05
N GLY A 785 23.32 -2.31 -24.24
CA GLY A 785 24.46 -2.35 -25.15
C GLY A 785 25.32 -3.60 -25.00
N THR A 786 25.18 -4.37 -23.91
CA THR A 786 25.86 -5.67 -23.78
C THR A 786 25.41 -6.59 -24.92
N PRO A 787 26.34 -7.23 -25.67
CA PRO A 787 25.99 -8.16 -26.74
C PRO A 787 25.15 -9.33 -26.22
N ASP A 788 24.02 -9.61 -26.86
CA ASP A 788 23.25 -10.85 -26.66
C ASP A 788 24.18 -12.04 -27.00
N PRO A 789 24.48 -12.93 -26.05
CA PRO A 789 25.37 -14.07 -26.25
C PRO A 789 24.99 -14.99 -27.42
N ARG A 790 23.72 -14.98 -27.83
CA ARG A 790 23.22 -15.83 -28.91
C ARG A 790 23.38 -15.20 -30.28
N THR A 791 23.23 -13.88 -30.38
CA THR A 791 23.16 -13.17 -31.66
C THR A 791 24.34 -12.24 -31.91
N GLY A 792 25.13 -11.93 -30.88
CA GLY A 792 26.22 -10.97 -30.90
C GLY A 792 25.77 -9.50 -31.04
N LYS A 793 24.45 -9.25 -31.15
CA LYS A 793 23.91 -7.90 -31.30
C LYS A 793 23.82 -7.21 -29.95
N PRO A 794 24.14 -5.92 -29.84
CA PRO A 794 23.98 -5.18 -28.60
C PRO A 794 22.50 -5.13 -28.19
N THR A 795 22.22 -5.44 -26.93
CA THR A 795 20.90 -5.21 -26.32
C THR A 795 20.54 -3.73 -26.33
N LYS A 796 19.26 -3.39 -26.56
CA LYS A 796 18.82 -2.01 -26.77
C LYS A 796 18.47 -1.28 -25.48
N ASN A 797 17.89 -2.01 -24.52
CA ASN A 797 17.36 -1.44 -23.28
C ASN A 797 17.27 -2.50 -22.17
N THR A 798 16.94 -2.04 -20.96
CA THR A 798 16.77 -2.86 -19.75
C THR A 798 15.81 -4.04 -19.95
N ARG A 799 14.73 -3.82 -20.71
CA ARG A 799 13.71 -4.82 -21.00
C ARG A 799 14.28 -6.01 -21.76
N GLU A 800 15.06 -5.76 -22.81
CA GLU A 800 15.65 -6.81 -23.64
C GLU A 800 16.60 -7.70 -22.84
N ILE A 801 17.38 -7.12 -21.94
CA ILE A 801 18.26 -7.86 -21.02
C ILE A 801 17.43 -8.79 -20.13
N LEU A 802 16.38 -8.27 -19.50
CA LEU A 802 15.54 -9.10 -18.62
C LEU A 802 14.85 -10.24 -19.38
N LEU A 803 14.35 -9.98 -20.60
CA LEU A 803 13.77 -11.03 -21.45
C LEU A 803 14.78 -12.13 -21.78
N LEU A 804 16.04 -11.76 -22.08
CA LEU A 804 17.12 -12.73 -22.33
C LEU A 804 17.44 -13.56 -21.08
N LEU A 805 17.55 -12.91 -19.92
CA LEU A 805 17.79 -13.61 -18.65
C LEU A 805 16.65 -14.58 -18.31
N LEU A 806 15.39 -14.15 -18.48
CA LEU A 806 14.20 -14.96 -18.25
C LEU A 806 14.07 -16.16 -19.22
N ASP A 807 14.67 -16.04 -20.40
CA ASP A 807 14.82 -17.12 -21.38
C ASP A 807 15.98 -18.08 -21.04
N GLY A 808 16.72 -17.80 -19.96
CA GLY A 808 17.84 -18.60 -19.47
C GLY A 808 19.16 -18.31 -20.17
N VAL A 809 19.29 -17.18 -20.87
CA VAL A 809 20.55 -16.75 -21.48
C VAL A 809 21.52 -16.31 -20.37
N GLN A 810 22.73 -16.87 -20.38
CA GLN A 810 23.81 -16.45 -19.49
C GLN A 810 24.68 -15.43 -20.21
N PHE A 811 24.77 -14.22 -19.67
CA PHE A 811 25.73 -13.23 -20.13
C PHE A 811 27.13 -13.58 -19.63
N PRO A 812 28.20 -13.26 -20.36
CA PRO A 812 29.55 -13.36 -19.84
C PRO A 812 29.72 -12.42 -18.62
N GLY A 813 30.36 -12.92 -17.57
CA GLY A 813 30.65 -12.17 -16.33
C GLY A 813 31.83 -11.23 -16.46
#